data_AF-A0A4P5WBI1-F1
#
_entry.id   AF-A0A4P5WBI1-F1
#
_cell.length_a   1.000
_cell.length_b   1.000
_cell.length_c   1.000
_cell.angle_alpha   90.00
_cell.angle_beta   90.00
_cell.angle_gamma   90.00
#
_symmetry.space_group_name_H-M   'P 1'
#
loop_
_entity.id
_entity.type
_entity.pdbx_description
1 polymer ?
#
loop_
_entity_poly.entity_id
_entity_poly.type
_entity_poly.pdbx_seq_one_letter_code
_entity_poly.pdbx_strand_id
1 'polypeptide(L)'
;MNMLHPFKLAVLFFLFIFSTFAHSKDGHFLVLNYHDIIDEEDIVAPFDRMEVNKHFLEDQFAWLKKNGYSVVSVQAVLDAAAGKSTLPEKAVLLTFDDGYLSFYTHVFPLLKKYHYSASVALVGKWMADDATNDSGKPIMNWDQVREVANSGLVEIASHTYSFHNGIIANPQGNTQAATVTRLYDDPMLIYENDEQYLTRIRTEMFKSAEFIFQHAGIRPRVMVWPYGEYNATSIAAAKEAGFQITMGLVDGFNTLADLDVLHRSIMVDDPKVGKFAELVTGLRSQQSLRVAHIDLDYLFDKDPEQTEKNIGLLIQRIKDMHISTAYLQAYADPDGDGNADELYFPNRHLPVRRDLFNRVAWLLKKKAAVKVYAWLPIMAYQSDDIDKSWYVQEWKDGKAQTSSHIYTRLSPFNPQARQFVAEIYEDLGKYCNFDGVLFHDDGILSDFEDASPAALAYGKQAWGISDDMTKLRATSKSRLEWAKHKTELMGQFTDELTNRVRVYRPYIQTARNFYAMPLLEPYSEEWYAQSFKSFLNHYDYVAIEAMPFMEGAKNPNQWLTNLVKAITKEPEGLKKTVFELQAVNWKNQQKIPSNVFVEQLNLLKSLGVKHIGYYPDNVYVNQPRLEDLQQHFSLPELQ
;
A
#
# COMPACT_ATOMS: atom_id res chain seq x y z
N MET A 1 -69.54 -7.43 -61.63
CA MET A 1 -70.15 -6.81 -60.43
C MET A 1 -69.46 -7.39 -59.22
N ASN A 2 -68.62 -6.63 -58.52
CA ASN A 2 -68.15 -7.01 -57.18
C ASN A 2 -67.61 -5.78 -56.46
N MET A 3 -68.16 -5.54 -55.26
CA MET A 3 -67.75 -4.51 -54.31
C MET A 3 -67.20 -5.19 -53.04
N LEU A 4 -66.00 -4.74 -52.65
CA LEU A 4 -65.53 -4.41 -51.29
C LEU A 4 -65.44 -5.51 -50.19
N HIS A 5 -64.23 -6.11 -50.06
CA HIS A 5 -63.25 -6.06 -48.93
C HIS A 5 -63.68 -5.94 -47.44
N PRO A 6 -62.81 -6.25 -46.43
CA PRO A 6 -61.59 -7.12 -46.39
C PRO A 6 -61.28 -7.86 -45.04
N PHE A 7 -60.14 -8.59 -45.02
CA PHE A 7 -59.25 -9.00 -43.91
C PHE A 7 -59.62 -10.11 -42.90
N LYS A 8 -58.78 -11.16 -42.88
CA LYS A 8 -58.12 -11.73 -41.68
C LYS A 8 -56.91 -12.58 -42.11
N LEU A 9 -55.70 -12.09 -41.85
CA LEU A 9 -54.44 -12.83 -41.98
C LEU A 9 -53.94 -13.13 -40.57
N ALA A 10 -53.77 -14.40 -40.23
CA ALA A 10 -53.21 -14.84 -38.97
C ALA A 10 -51.68 -14.94 -39.10
N VAL A 11 -50.95 -14.22 -38.27
CA VAL A 11 -49.50 -14.37 -38.08
C VAL A 11 -49.26 -14.53 -36.59
N LEU A 12 -48.73 -15.68 -36.19
CA LEU A 12 -48.28 -15.96 -34.82
C LEU A 12 -47.13 -15.01 -34.46
N PHE A 13 -47.30 -14.23 -33.39
CA PHE A 13 -46.24 -13.46 -32.75
C PHE A 13 -45.67 -14.27 -31.58
N PHE A 14 -44.40 -14.69 -31.67
CA PHE A 14 -43.62 -15.17 -30.54
C PHE A 14 -43.01 -13.93 -29.85
N LEU A 15 -43.55 -13.55 -28.70
CA LEU A 15 -43.01 -12.47 -27.85
C LEU A 15 -41.85 -13.04 -27.02
N PHE A 16 -40.61 -12.87 -27.50
CA PHE A 16 -39.44 -12.87 -26.63
C PHE A 16 -39.43 -11.54 -25.86
N ILE A 17 -39.85 -11.58 -24.60
CA ILE A 17 -39.64 -10.47 -23.67
C ILE A 17 -38.13 -10.47 -23.35
N PHE A 18 -37.38 -9.61 -24.04
CA PHE A 18 -36.08 -9.18 -23.56
C PHE A 18 -36.32 -8.33 -22.32
N SER A 19 -36.28 -8.96 -21.15
CA SER A 19 -36.02 -8.27 -19.90
C SER A 19 -34.59 -7.74 -20.00
N THR A 20 -34.44 -6.47 -20.35
CA THR A 20 -33.21 -5.74 -20.09
C THR A 20 -33.00 -5.77 -18.58
N PHE A 21 -32.17 -6.70 -18.09
CA PHE A 21 -31.50 -6.50 -16.81
C PHE A 21 -30.65 -5.25 -17.00
N ALA A 22 -31.20 -4.11 -16.56
CA ALA A 22 -30.38 -2.96 -16.22
C ALA A 22 -29.30 -3.51 -15.28
N HIS A 23 -28.04 -3.42 -15.71
CA HIS A 23 -26.92 -3.57 -14.80
C HIS A 23 -27.20 -2.65 -13.61
N SER A 24 -27.54 -3.23 -12.46
CA SER A 24 -27.55 -2.50 -11.20
C SER A 24 -26.18 -1.85 -11.10
N LYS A 25 -26.12 -0.52 -10.93
CA LYS A 25 -24.88 0.12 -10.47
C LYS A 25 -24.42 -0.67 -9.26
N ASP A 26 -23.15 -1.06 -9.23
CA ASP A 26 -22.55 -1.75 -8.09
C ASP A 26 -22.92 -0.97 -6.82
N GLY A 27 -23.49 -1.67 -5.82
CA GLY A 27 -24.00 -1.05 -4.60
C GLY A 27 -22.87 -0.45 -3.79
N HIS A 28 -22.50 0.79 -4.11
CA HIS A 28 -21.44 1.52 -3.41
C HIS A 28 -21.96 2.13 -2.11
N PHE A 29 -21.16 2.02 -1.06
CA PHE A 29 -21.46 2.66 0.23
C PHE A 29 -20.18 3.15 0.92
N LEU A 30 -20.34 4.15 1.77
CA LEU A 30 -19.29 4.67 2.64
C LEU A 30 -19.38 4.04 4.02
N VAL A 31 -18.25 3.90 4.69
CA VAL A 31 -18.19 3.54 6.10
C VAL A 31 -17.41 4.64 6.82
N LEU A 32 -18.02 5.24 7.83
CA LEU A 32 -17.40 6.29 8.65
C LEU A 32 -17.05 5.72 10.01
N ASN A 33 -15.85 6.04 10.48
CA ASN A 33 -15.33 5.55 11.74
C ASN A 33 -15.10 6.70 12.73
N TYR A 34 -15.60 6.49 13.94
CA TYR A 34 -15.48 7.36 15.09
C TYR A 34 -14.90 6.55 16.26
N HIS A 35 -14.31 7.24 17.23
CA HIS A 35 -13.86 6.64 18.49
C HIS A 35 -14.64 7.28 19.64
N ASP A 36 -13.99 8.17 20.39
CA ASP A 36 -14.56 8.77 21.59
C ASP A 36 -15.30 10.08 21.27
N ILE A 37 -16.40 10.31 21.96
CA ILE A 37 -17.24 11.51 21.81
C ILE A 37 -17.27 12.25 23.13
N ILE A 38 -16.83 13.50 23.12
CA ILE A 38 -16.69 14.30 24.34
C ILE A 38 -17.61 15.51 24.33
N ASP A 39 -18.01 15.96 25.52
CA ASP A 39 -18.66 17.26 25.69
C ASP A 39 -17.60 18.38 25.59
N GLU A 40 -18.01 19.59 25.18
CA GLU A 40 -17.10 20.73 24.97
C GLU A 40 -16.33 21.11 26.25
N GLU A 41 -16.94 20.88 27.40
CA GLU A 41 -16.39 21.17 28.73
C GLU A 41 -15.25 20.22 29.12
N ASP A 42 -15.19 19.04 28.50
CA ASP A 42 -14.21 17.99 28.78
C ASP A 42 -12.97 18.05 27.86
N ILE A 43 -12.90 19.05 26.97
CA ILE A 43 -11.75 19.25 26.09
C ILE A 43 -10.53 19.68 26.91
N VAL A 44 -9.57 18.77 27.09
CA VAL A 44 -8.29 19.03 27.77
C VAL A 44 -7.14 19.00 26.77
N ALA A 45 -6.24 19.98 26.82
CA ALA A 45 -5.04 20.00 25.99
C ALA A 45 -3.92 19.10 26.57
N PRO A 46 -3.16 18.35 25.75
CA PRO A 46 -3.29 18.23 24.30
C PRO A 46 -4.50 17.37 23.90
N PHE A 47 -5.22 17.83 22.88
CA PHE A 47 -6.41 17.14 22.35
C PHE A 47 -6.03 15.76 21.81
N ASP A 48 -6.75 14.72 22.25
CA ASP A 48 -6.63 13.39 21.64
C ASP A 48 -7.25 13.45 20.24
N ARG A 49 -6.43 13.23 19.22
CA ARG A 49 -6.84 13.37 17.81
C ARG A 49 -8.01 12.46 17.43
N MET A 50 -8.30 11.42 18.20
CA MET A 50 -9.41 10.49 17.96
C MET A 50 -10.72 10.95 18.61
N GLU A 51 -10.71 11.99 19.43
CA GLU A 51 -11.90 12.57 20.04
C GLU A 51 -12.65 13.45 19.03
N VAL A 52 -13.99 13.43 19.14
CA VAL A 52 -14.88 14.32 18.39
C VAL A 52 -15.86 14.97 19.36
N ASN A 53 -16.02 16.29 19.25
CA ASN A 53 -17.01 17.03 20.01
C ASN A 53 -18.43 16.56 19.62
N LYS A 54 -19.25 16.29 20.63
CA LYS A 54 -20.64 15.86 20.47
C LYS A 54 -21.48 16.79 19.59
N HIS A 55 -21.29 18.11 19.66
CA HIS A 55 -22.01 19.05 18.82
C HIS A 55 -21.60 18.93 17.36
N PHE A 56 -20.31 18.68 17.08
CA PHE A 56 -19.86 18.45 15.71
C PHE A 56 -20.38 17.11 15.19
N LEU A 57 -20.43 16.06 16.01
CA LEU A 57 -21.08 14.81 15.62
C LEU A 57 -22.56 15.02 15.25
N GLU A 58 -23.30 15.78 16.05
CA GLU A 58 -24.70 16.09 15.73
C GLU A 58 -24.85 16.89 14.43
N ASP A 59 -24.00 17.89 14.20
CA ASP A 59 -23.95 18.66 12.95
C ASP A 59 -23.63 17.76 11.75
N GLN A 60 -22.73 16.79 11.91
CA GLN A 60 -22.38 15.82 10.87
C GLN A 60 -23.58 14.91 10.54
N PHE A 61 -24.32 14.42 11.55
CA PHE A 61 -25.53 13.61 11.35
C PHE A 61 -26.62 14.41 10.61
N ALA A 62 -26.84 15.66 11.03
CA ALA A 62 -27.76 16.59 10.38
C ALA A 62 -27.34 16.87 8.94
N TRP A 63 -26.05 17.03 8.68
CA TRP A 63 -25.50 17.23 7.35
C TRP A 63 -25.72 16.02 6.45
N LEU A 64 -25.47 14.79 6.93
CA LEU A 64 -25.73 13.56 6.17
C LEU A 64 -27.20 13.52 5.71
N LYS A 65 -28.14 13.77 6.64
CA LYS A 65 -29.57 13.81 6.36
C LYS A 65 -29.92 14.87 5.32
N LYS A 66 -29.41 16.09 5.50
CA LYS A 66 -29.69 17.25 4.63
C LYS A 66 -29.15 17.04 3.21
N ASN A 67 -28.06 16.27 3.04
CA ASN A 67 -27.40 16.04 1.75
C ASN A 67 -27.82 14.71 1.09
N GLY A 68 -28.85 14.05 1.61
CA GLY A 68 -29.46 12.86 1.03
C GLY A 68 -28.65 11.57 1.22
N TYR A 69 -27.76 11.52 2.22
CA TYR A 69 -27.11 10.27 2.62
C TYR A 69 -28.09 9.44 3.44
N SER A 70 -28.11 8.14 3.17
CA SER A 70 -28.97 7.18 3.86
C SER A 70 -28.12 6.34 4.79
N VAL A 71 -28.31 6.48 6.11
CA VAL A 71 -27.60 5.64 7.07
C VAL A 71 -28.20 4.23 7.05
N VAL A 72 -27.34 3.23 6.84
CA VAL A 72 -27.72 1.80 6.70
C VAL A 72 -27.11 0.96 7.81
N SER A 73 -27.75 -0.19 8.09
CA SER A 73 -27.27 -1.13 9.09
C SER A 73 -26.33 -2.17 8.48
N VAL A 74 -25.56 -2.84 9.33
CA VAL A 74 -24.78 -4.03 8.94
C VAL A 74 -25.67 -5.09 8.29
N GLN A 75 -26.87 -5.30 8.83
CA GLN A 75 -27.83 -6.27 8.27
C GLN A 75 -28.29 -5.87 6.86
N ALA A 76 -28.51 -4.58 6.59
CA ALA A 76 -28.86 -4.11 5.24
C ALA A 76 -27.73 -4.36 4.23
N VAL A 77 -26.47 -4.16 4.64
CA VAL A 77 -25.29 -4.49 3.81
C VAL A 77 -25.24 -6.00 3.52
N LEU A 78 -25.40 -6.84 4.54
CA LEU A 78 -25.42 -8.31 4.38
C LEU A 78 -26.57 -8.79 3.48
N ASP A 79 -27.77 -8.25 3.66
CA ASP A 79 -28.93 -8.63 2.86
C ASP A 79 -28.79 -8.15 1.40
N ALA A 80 -28.19 -6.99 1.18
CA ALA A 80 -27.91 -6.50 -0.17
C ALA A 80 -26.82 -7.35 -0.87
N ALA A 81 -25.74 -7.70 -0.17
CA ALA A 81 -24.70 -8.58 -0.71
C ALA A 81 -25.23 -9.99 -1.00
N ALA A 82 -26.20 -10.48 -0.21
CA ALA A 82 -26.90 -11.73 -0.46
C ALA A 82 -27.99 -11.64 -1.54
N GLY A 83 -28.18 -10.48 -2.19
CA GLY A 83 -29.18 -10.26 -3.23
C GLY A 83 -30.63 -10.24 -2.73
N LYS A 84 -30.85 -10.13 -1.43
CA LYS A 84 -32.20 -10.07 -0.82
C LYS A 84 -32.80 -8.67 -0.85
N SER A 85 -31.96 -7.64 -0.95
CA SER A 85 -32.36 -6.24 -1.04
C SER A 85 -31.34 -5.44 -1.85
N THR A 86 -31.53 -4.12 -1.94
CA THR A 86 -30.55 -3.19 -2.53
C THR A 86 -30.25 -2.08 -1.54
N LEU A 87 -29.01 -1.58 -1.57
CA LEU A 87 -28.67 -0.39 -0.78
C LEU A 87 -29.24 0.87 -1.45
N PRO A 88 -29.71 1.86 -0.67
CA PRO A 88 -30.09 3.16 -1.21
C PRO A 88 -28.89 3.89 -1.82
N GLU A 89 -29.16 4.85 -2.72
CA GLU A 89 -28.10 5.76 -3.16
C GLU A 89 -27.51 6.52 -1.97
N LYS A 90 -26.20 6.79 -2.02
CA LYS A 90 -25.45 7.45 -0.94
C LYS A 90 -25.61 6.72 0.41
N ALA A 91 -25.57 5.39 0.41
CA ALA A 91 -25.57 4.59 1.62
C ALA A 91 -24.32 4.87 2.48
N VAL A 92 -24.51 5.00 3.79
CA VAL A 92 -23.45 5.22 4.78
C VAL A 92 -23.64 4.28 5.97
N LEU A 93 -22.62 3.54 6.34
CA LEU A 93 -22.56 2.80 7.59
C LEU A 93 -21.76 3.59 8.62
N LEU A 94 -22.35 3.84 9.79
CA LEU A 94 -21.69 4.50 10.91
C LEU A 94 -21.06 3.44 11.84
N THR A 95 -19.78 3.62 12.17
CA THR A 95 -19.04 2.69 13.03
C THR A 95 -18.34 3.45 14.14
N PHE A 96 -18.35 2.89 15.34
CA PHE A 96 -17.72 3.43 16.54
C PHE A 96 -16.84 2.35 17.14
N ASP A 97 -15.57 2.66 17.37
CA ASP A 97 -14.62 1.69 17.89
C ASP A 97 -14.49 1.78 19.41
N ASP A 98 -13.70 0.88 20.01
CA ASP A 98 -13.26 0.87 21.42
C ASP A 98 -14.31 0.59 22.51
N GLY A 99 -15.59 0.84 22.27
CA GLY A 99 -16.64 0.59 23.25
C GLY A 99 -16.69 1.61 24.39
N TYR A 100 -16.24 2.85 24.14
CA TYR A 100 -16.32 3.95 25.11
C TYR A 100 -17.73 4.16 25.67
N LEU A 101 -17.81 4.59 26.94
CA LEU A 101 -19.07 4.94 27.59
C LEU A 101 -19.81 6.06 26.85
N SER A 102 -19.06 6.96 26.19
CA SER A 102 -19.58 8.04 25.34
C SER A 102 -20.48 7.54 24.20
N PHE A 103 -20.28 6.32 23.72
CA PHE A 103 -21.20 5.71 22.76
C PHE A 103 -22.61 5.58 23.36
N TYR A 104 -22.71 5.11 24.61
CA TYR A 104 -24.00 4.96 25.29
C TYR A 104 -24.61 6.33 25.69
N THR A 105 -23.80 7.24 26.23
CA THR A 105 -24.30 8.51 26.79
C THR A 105 -24.53 9.61 25.75
N HIS A 106 -23.79 9.60 24.63
CA HIS A 106 -23.84 10.67 23.62
C HIS A 106 -24.32 10.16 22.25
N VAL A 107 -23.78 9.05 21.76
CA VAL A 107 -24.10 8.55 20.41
C VAL A 107 -25.48 7.89 20.36
N PHE A 108 -25.78 6.97 21.28
CA PHE A 108 -27.02 6.19 21.27
C PHE A 108 -28.30 7.07 21.36
N PRO A 109 -28.35 8.16 22.15
CA PRO A 109 -29.45 9.12 22.08
C PRO A 109 -29.60 9.80 20.72
N LEU A 110 -28.50 10.14 20.05
CA LEU A 110 -28.53 10.71 18.69
C LEU A 110 -29.04 9.68 17.68
N LEU A 111 -28.58 8.42 17.75
CA LEU A 111 -29.10 7.34 16.89
C LEU A 111 -30.62 7.19 17.03
N LYS A 112 -31.14 7.24 18.27
CA LYS A 112 -32.59 7.24 18.54
C LYS A 112 -33.30 8.46 17.96
N LYS A 113 -32.74 9.67 18.13
CA LYS A 113 -33.29 10.93 17.61
C LYS A 113 -33.38 10.96 16.08
N TYR A 114 -32.38 10.41 15.39
CA TYR A 114 -32.29 10.42 13.93
C TYR A 114 -32.86 9.16 13.27
N HIS A 115 -33.20 8.12 14.04
CA HIS A 115 -33.51 6.77 13.56
C HIS A 115 -32.37 6.19 12.70
N TYR A 116 -31.14 6.42 13.13
CA TYR A 116 -29.94 5.89 12.48
C TYR A 116 -29.50 4.59 13.11
N SER A 117 -28.91 3.72 12.29
CA SER A 117 -28.20 2.53 12.74
C SER A 117 -26.70 2.76 12.79
N ALA A 118 -26.00 1.99 13.62
CA ALA A 118 -24.55 1.98 13.71
C ALA A 118 -24.02 0.60 14.08
N SER A 119 -22.70 0.44 14.07
CA SER A 119 -22.01 -0.64 14.79
C SER A 119 -21.11 -0.07 15.88
N VAL A 120 -20.97 -0.80 16.99
CA VAL A 120 -19.97 -0.49 18.03
C VAL A 120 -19.05 -1.69 18.23
N ALA A 121 -17.74 -1.48 18.12
CA ALA A 121 -16.74 -2.53 18.23
C ALA A 121 -16.14 -2.57 19.64
N LEU A 122 -16.20 -3.72 20.29
CA LEU A 122 -15.80 -3.88 21.69
C LEU A 122 -14.43 -4.54 21.81
N VAL A 123 -13.52 -3.95 22.60
CA VAL A 123 -12.25 -4.57 22.98
C VAL A 123 -12.49 -5.46 24.19
N GLY A 124 -12.43 -6.78 24.00
CA GLY A 124 -12.85 -7.74 25.02
C GLY A 124 -12.13 -7.59 26.38
N LYS A 125 -10.81 -7.32 26.37
CA LYS A 125 -10.02 -7.15 27.58
C LYS A 125 -10.44 -5.92 28.38
N TRP A 126 -10.71 -4.79 27.72
CA TRP A 126 -11.20 -3.60 28.41
C TRP A 126 -12.56 -3.89 29.06
N MET A 127 -13.47 -4.55 28.32
CA MET A 127 -14.79 -4.96 28.80
C MET A 127 -14.78 -6.04 29.92
N ALA A 128 -13.63 -6.63 30.23
CA ALA A 128 -13.50 -7.65 31.28
C ALA A 128 -13.27 -7.04 32.68
N ASP A 129 -12.68 -5.85 32.75
CA ASP A 129 -12.26 -5.21 34.00
C ASP A 129 -13.23 -4.07 34.46
N ASP A 130 -14.42 -3.97 33.82
CA ASP A 130 -15.63 -3.22 34.24
C ASP A 130 -15.47 -1.72 34.61
N ALA A 131 -14.44 -1.01 34.13
CA ALA A 131 -14.32 0.43 34.43
C ALA A 131 -13.72 1.31 33.34
N THR A 132 -12.59 0.94 32.73
CA THR A 132 -11.86 1.85 31.82
C THR A 132 -11.01 1.12 30.79
N ASN A 133 -10.65 1.79 29.70
CA ASN A 133 -9.56 1.36 28.82
C ASN A 133 -8.17 1.52 29.49
N ASP A 134 -7.10 1.14 28.79
CA ASP A 134 -5.72 1.23 29.30
C ASP A 134 -5.27 2.67 29.63
N SER A 135 -5.96 3.70 29.12
CA SER A 135 -5.70 5.12 29.39
C SER A 135 -6.61 5.72 30.47
N GLY A 136 -7.47 4.92 31.10
CA GLY A 136 -8.40 5.38 32.13
C GLY A 136 -9.70 6.00 31.59
N LYS A 137 -9.96 5.93 30.28
CA LYS A 137 -11.23 6.40 29.70
C LYS A 137 -12.35 5.42 30.00
N PRO A 138 -13.55 5.89 30.39
CA PRO A 138 -14.66 5.01 30.76
C PRO A 138 -15.19 4.25 29.54
N ILE A 139 -15.51 2.98 29.76
CA ILE A 139 -16.10 2.07 28.76
C ILE A 139 -17.53 1.72 29.15
N MET A 140 -18.33 1.27 28.18
CA MET A 140 -19.65 0.73 28.50
C MET A 140 -19.54 -0.50 29.40
N ASN A 141 -20.49 -0.69 30.29
CA ASN A 141 -20.69 -1.97 30.97
C ASN A 141 -21.60 -2.90 30.16
N TRP A 142 -21.68 -4.16 30.54
CA TRP A 142 -22.47 -5.14 29.80
C TRP A 142 -23.99 -4.92 29.85
N ASP A 143 -24.53 -4.26 30.87
CA ASP A 143 -25.95 -3.87 30.88
C ASP A 143 -26.25 -2.85 29.79
N GLN A 144 -25.38 -1.85 29.63
CA GLN A 144 -25.46 -0.85 28.57
C GLN A 144 -25.28 -1.49 27.19
N VAL A 145 -24.32 -2.40 27.03
CA VAL A 145 -24.13 -3.17 25.78
C VAL A 145 -25.40 -3.94 25.41
N ARG A 146 -26.03 -4.63 26.37
CA ARG A 146 -27.29 -5.34 26.14
C ARG A 146 -28.42 -4.39 25.77
N GLU A 147 -28.51 -3.22 26.41
CA GLU A 147 -29.52 -2.22 26.06
C GLU A 147 -29.36 -1.70 24.63
N VAL A 148 -28.14 -1.32 24.23
CA VAL A 148 -27.90 -0.83 22.85
C VAL A 148 -28.16 -1.92 21.82
N ALA A 149 -27.78 -3.16 22.10
CA ALA A 149 -28.03 -4.29 21.19
C ALA A 149 -29.54 -4.58 21.03
N ASN A 150 -30.29 -4.58 22.14
CA ASN A 150 -31.73 -4.85 22.14
C ASN A 150 -32.57 -3.71 21.52
N SER A 151 -31.97 -2.55 21.25
CA SER A 151 -32.65 -1.43 20.59
C SER A 151 -33.03 -1.70 19.13
N GLY A 152 -32.36 -2.67 18.48
CA GLY A 152 -32.47 -2.92 17.05
C GLY A 152 -31.76 -1.90 16.15
N LEU A 153 -31.09 -0.90 16.73
CA LEU A 153 -30.34 0.13 15.98
C LEU A 153 -28.83 -0.18 15.86
N VAL A 154 -28.28 -0.97 16.78
CA VAL A 154 -26.82 -1.12 16.95
C VAL A 154 -26.39 -2.57 16.74
N GLU A 155 -25.45 -2.80 15.82
CA GLU A 155 -24.73 -4.08 15.70
C GLU A 155 -23.54 -4.08 16.70
N ILE A 156 -23.41 -5.15 17.47
CA ILE A 156 -22.25 -5.37 18.34
C ILE A 156 -21.14 -6.06 17.53
N ALA A 157 -20.01 -5.36 17.39
CA ALA A 157 -18.81 -5.83 16.70
C ALA A 157 -17.73 -6.26 17.71
N SER A 158 -16.81 -7.12 17.25
CA SER A 158 -15.58 -7.43 17.95
C SER A 158 -14.47 -6.47 17.52
N HIS A 159 -13.68 -5.97 18.48
CA HIS A 159 -12.41 -5.28 18.25
C HIS A 159 -11.24 -6.09 18.82
N THR A 160 -11.29 -7.41 18.62
CA THR A 160 -10.45 -8.44 19.28
C THR A 160 -10.70 -8.56 20.79
N TYR A 161 -10.05 -9.51 21.46
CA TYR A 161 -10.09 -9.63 22.91
C TYR A 161 -8.95 -8.81 23.52
N SER A 162 -7.70 -9.16 23.22
CA SER A 162 -6.47 -8.61 23.79
C SER A 162 -5.47 -8.06 22.77
N PHE A 163 -5.78 -8.05 21.46
CA PHE A 163 -4.86 -7.59 20.41
C PHE A 163 -4.96 -6.10 20.09
N HIS A 164 -5.70 -5.32 20.88
CA HIS A 164 -5.68 -3.86 20.83
C HIS A 164 -4.43 -3.27 21.51
N ASN A 165 -3.25 -3.76 21.12
CA ASN A 165 -1.95 -3.35 21.65
C ASN A 165 -0.82 -3.55 20.62
N GLY A 166 0.33 -2.97 20.94
CA GLY A 166 1.59 -3.27 20.27
C GLY A 166 2.33 -4.43 20.93
N ILE A 167 2.87 -5.35 20.15
CA ILE A 167 3.78 -6.43 20.60
C ILE A 167 5.19 -6.19 20.06
N ILE A 168 6.20 -6.73 20.74
CA ILE A 168 7.59 -6.64 20.31
C ILE A 168 7.75 -7.32 18.94
N ALA A 169 8.23 -6.56 17.97
CA ALA A 169 8.19 -6.88 16.55
C ALA A 169 9.57 -7.11 15.93
N ASN A 170 10.64 -6.86 16.69
CA ASN A 170 12.03 -7.04 16.28
C ASN A 170 12.98 -6.98 17.51
N PRO A 171 14.27 -7.34 17.35
CA PRO A 171 15.25 -7.33 18.44
C PRO A 171 15.47 -5.96 19.11
N GLN A 172 15.16 -4.86 18.42
CA GLN A 172 15.34 -3.50 18.94
C GLN A 172 14.13 -2.98 19.72
N GLY A 173 13.10 -3.81 19.91
CA GLY A 173 11.96 -3.48 20.76
C GLY A 173 10.89 -2.60 20.10
N ASN A 174 10.78 -2.59 18.76
CA ASN A 174 9.63 -1.94 18.13
C ASN A 174 8.34 -2.62 18.60
N THR A 175 7.33 -1.83 18.95
CA THR A 175 5.98 -2.34 19.24
C THR A 175 5.07 -2.12 18.04
N GLN A 176 4.48 -3.17 17.49
CA GLN A 176 3.60 -3.13 16.31
C GLN A 176 2.31 -3.93 16.52
N ALA A 177 1.29 -3.67 15.72
CA ALA A 177 -0.05 -4.25 15.87
C ALA A 177 -0.04 -5.79 15.98
N ALA A 178 -0.58 -6.32 17.07
CA ALA A 178 -0.53 -7.74 17.39
C ALA A 178 -1.20 -8.66 16.35
N THR A 179 -2.17 -8.15 15.60
CA THR A 179 -2.94 -8.89 14.58
C THR A 179 -2.10 -9.30 13.37
N VAL A 180 -1.08 -8.52 13.02
CA VAL A 180 -0.33 -8.69 11.77
C VAL A 180 1.15 -8.94 11.96
N THR A 181 1.66 -8.75 13.17
CA THR A 181 3.09 -8.82 13.47
C THR A 181 3.46 -10.20 14.02
N ARG A 182 4.63 -10.70 13.59
CA ARG A 182 5.31 -11.83 14.24
C ARG A 182 5.93 -11.36 15.54
N LEU A 183 5.56 -12.00 16.64
CA LEU A 183 6.16 -11.71 17.93
C LEU A 183 7.66 -12.03 17.86
N TYR A 184 8.50 -11.11 18.32
CA TYR A 184 9.89 -11.39 18.62
C TYR A 184 10.02 -11.73 20.10
N ASP A 185 10.43 -12.96 20.39
CA ASP A 185 10.72 -13.43 21.74
C ASP A 185 12.16 -13.03 22.08
N ASP A 186 12.30 -11.93 22.82
CA ASP A 186 13.59 -11.38 23.22
C ASP A 186 14.41 -12.36 24.09
N PRO A 187 13.86 -13.04 25.11
CA PRO A 187 14.58 -14.08 25.84
C PRO A 187 15.15 -15.21 24.97
N MET A 188 14.42 -15.63 23.94
CA MET A 188 14.83 -16.71 23.05
C MET A 188 15.59 -16.24 21.81
N LEU A 189 15.62 -14.92 21.56
CA LEU A 189 16.19 -14.26 20.39
C LEU A 189 15.64 -14.78 19.04
N ILE A 190 14.37 -15.18 19.00
CA ILE A 190 13.73 -15.76 17.82
C ILE A 190 12.41 -15.07 17.48
N TYR A 191 12.07 -15.08 16.19
CA TYR A 191 10.73 -14.74 15.73
C TYR A 191 9.77 -15.92 15.90
N GLU A 192 8.53 -15.58 16.18
CA GLU A 192 7.38 -16.47 16.12
C GLU A 192 7.26 -17.12 14.73
N ASN A 193 7.22 -18.45 14.70
CA ASN A 193 7.09 -19.19 13.46
C ASN A 193 5.64 -19.21 12.93
N ASP A 194 5.43 -19.75 11.73
CA ASP A 194 4.13 -19.79 11.04
C ASP A 194 3.03 -20.50 11.82
N GLU A 195 3.33 -21.62 12.47
CA GLU A 195 2.37 -22.38 13.25
C GLU A 195 1.96 -21.65 14.54
N GLN A 196 2.94 -21.05 15.23
CA GLN A 196 2.72 -20.26 16.44
C GLN A 196 1.86 -19.03 16.14
N TYR A 197 2.22 -18.28 15.09
CA TYR A 197 1.45 -17.10 14.64
C TYR A 197 0.01 -17.48 14.31
N LEU A 198 -0.18 -18.51 13.47
CA LEU A 198 -1.51 -18.98 13.10
C LEU A 198 -2.34 -19.36 14.34
N THR A 199 -1.74 -20.12 15.26
CA THR A 199 -2.40 -20.57 16.50
C THR A 199 -2.80 -19.37 17.37
N ARG A 200 -1.91 -18.40 17.53
CA ARG A 200 -2.15 -17.18 18.31
C ARG A 200 -3.29 -16.35 17.72
N ILE A 201 -3.26 -16.08 16.42
CA ILE A 201 -4.33 -15.31 15.75
C ILE A 201 -5.67 -16.03 15.84
N ARG A 202 -5.74 -17.34 15.57
CA ARG A 202 -6.98 -18.12 15.67
C ARG A 202 -7.56 -18.10 17.06
N THR A 203 -6.74 -18.42 18.06
CA THR A 203 -7.17 -18.48 19.47
C THR A 203 -7.79 -17.16 19.91
N GLU A 204 -7.19 -16.05 19.50
CA GLU A 204 -7.70 -14.71 19.78
C GLU A 204 -9.08 -14.45 19.14
N MET A 205 -9.26 -14.77 17.85
CA MET A 205 -10.53 -14.53 17.16
C MET A 205 -11.68 -15.32 17.80
N PHE A 206 -11.46 -16.60 18.10
CA PHE A 206 -12.45 -17.44 18.78
C PHE A 206 -12.76 -16.95 20.19
N LYS A 207 -11.71 -16.58 20.96
CA LYS A 207 -11.88 -16.05 22.31
C LYS A 207 -12.72 -14.78 22.32
N SER A 208 -12.45 -13.84 21.41
CA SER A 208 -13.22 -12.59 21.34
C SER A 208 -14.69 -12.83 21.02
N ALA A 209 -14.98 -13.67 20.01
CA ALA A 209 -16.34 -14.01 19.63
C ALA A 209 -17.12 -14.70 20.76
N GLU A 210 -16.47 -15.63 21.45
CA GLU A 210 -17.07 -16.36 22.58
C GLU A 210 -17.30 -15.44 23.79
N PHE A 211 -16.33 -14.58 24.10
CA PHE A 211 -16.43 -13.66 25.23
C PHE A 211 -17.60 -12.69 25.06
N ILE A 212 -17.78 -12.10 23.88
CA ILE A 212 -18.92 -11.22 23.58
C ILE A 212 -20.24 -12.01 23.66
N PHE A 213 -20.27 -13.23 23.11
CA PHE A 213 -21.47 -14.07 23.15
C PHE A 213 -21.93 -14.38 24.59
N GLN A 214 -20.99 -14.72 25.48
CA GLN A 214 -21.30 -15.05 26.87
C GLN A 214 -21.89 -13.88 27.66
N HIS A 215 -21.49 -12.64 27.35
CA HIS A 215 -21.92 -11.47 28.12
C HIS A 215 -23.08 -10.70 27.47
N ALA A 216 -23.09 -10.56 26.15
CA ALA A 216 -24.14 -9.85 25.41
C ALA A 216 -25.29 -10.76 24.97
N GLY A 217 -25.10 -12.08 24.94
CA GLY A 217 -26.06 -13.05 24.41
C GLY A 217 -26.15 -13.06 22.87
N ILE A 218 -25.29 -12.30 22.19
CA ILE A 218 -25.25 -12.16 20.73
C ILE A 218 -23.85 -12.50 20.26
N ARG A 219 -23.74 -13.41 19.28
CA ARG A 219 -22.44 -13.72 18.66
C ARG A 219 -22.11 -12.62 17.66
N PRO A 220 -20.98 -11.92 17.80
CA PRO A 220 -20.62 -10.85 16.88
C PRO A 220 -20.36 -11.43 15.49
N ARG A 221 -20.86 -10.76 14.47
CA ARG A 221 -20.64 -11.14 13.05
C ARG A 221 -19.71 -10.17 12.34
N VAL A 222 -19.29 -9.11 13.01
CA VAL A 222 -18.39 -8.08 12.49
C VAL A 222 -17.11 -8.06 13.31
N MET A 223 -15.97 -8.11 12.62
CA MET A 223 -14.64 -7.89 13.18
C MET A 223 -14.13 -6.52 12.74
N VAL A 224 -13.66 -5.71 13.66
CA VAL A 224 -12.99 -4.45 13.36
C VAL A 224 -11.52 -4.61 13.74
N TRP A 225 -10.60 -4.32 12.83
CA TRP A 225 -9.18 -4.54 13.05
C TRP A 225 -8.55 -3.40 13.86
N PRO A 226 -7.93 -3.66 15.04
CA PRO A 226 -7.16 -2.67 15.77
C PRO A 226 -6.13 -1.97 14.87
N TYR A 227 -6.07 -0.64 14.97
CA TYR A 227 -5.23 0.21 14.13
C TYR A 227 -5.51 0.10 12.61
N GLY A 228 -6.57 -0.59 12.20
CA GLY A 228 -6.89 -0.90 10.80
C GLY A 228 -5.99 -1.96 10.17
N GLU A 229 -5.16 -2.64 10.96
CA GLU A 229 -4.12 -3.55 10.49
C GLU A 229 -4.60 -5.01 10.47
N TYR A 230 -4.54 -5.62 9.28
CA TYR A 230 -4.89 -7.03 9.05
C TYR A 230 -4.05 -7.63 7.93
N ASN A 231 -4.13 -8.95 7.82
CA ASN A 231 -3.58 -9.75 6.74
C ASN A 231 -4.46 -10.97 6.42
N ALA A 232 -4.08 -11.75 5.40
CA ALA A 232 -4.85 -12.91 4.96
C ALA A 232 -5.09 -13.94 6.09
N THR A 233 -4.08 -14.18 6.95
CA THR A 233 -4.20 -15.12 8.08
C THR A 233 -5.24 -14.64 9.10
N SER A 234 -5.24 -13.35 9.44
CA SER A 234 -6.22 -12.78 10.35
C SER A 234 -7.64 -12.82 9.79
N ILE A 235 -7.84 -12.49 8.51
CA ILE A 235 -9.15 -12.60 7.85
C ILE A 235 -9.65 -14.04 7.87
N ALA A 236 -8.81 -15.01 7.51
CA ALA A 236 -9.17 -16.42 7.53
C ALA A 236 -9.58 -16.88 8.95
N ALA A 237 -8.79 -16.53 9.96
CA ALA A 237 -9.10 -16.84 11.36
C ALA A 237 -10.41 -16.19 11.83
N ALA A 238 -10.70 -14.96 11.40
CA ALA A 238 -11.96 -14.30 11.72
C ALA A 238 -13.16 -15.02 11.06
N LYS A 239 -13.04 -15.39 9.79
CA LYS A 239 -14.08 -16.13 9.06
C LYS A 239 -14.40 -17.46 9.75
N GLU A 240 -13.38 -18.16 10.22
CA GLU A 240 -13.53 -19.41 10.98
C GLU A 240 -14.18 -19.21 12.35
N ALA A 241 -13.94 -18.08 13.01
CA ALA A 241 -14.61 -17.71 14.27
C ALA A 241 -16.08 -17.26 14.08
N GLY A 242 -16.55 -17.15 12.84
CA GLY A 242 -17.93 -16.84 12.48
C GLY A 242 -18.19 -15.37 12.11
N PHE A 243 -17.14 -14.56 11.96
CA PHE A 243 -17.27 -13.19 11.45
C PHE A 243 -17.58 -13.22 9.94
N GLN A 244 -18.61 -12.49 9.53
CA GLN A 244 -19.09 -12.39 8.15
C GLN A 244 -18.57 -11.15 7.43
N ILE A 245 -18.22 -10.10 8.19
CA ILE A 245 -17.63 -8.86 7.68
C ILE A 245 -16.42 -8.55 8.55
N THR A 246 -15.35 -8.05 7.93
CA THR A 246 -14.30 -7.36 8.68
C THR A 246 -14.10 -5.92 8.21
N MET A 247 -13.44 -5.06 8.99
CA MET A 247 -13.28 -3.64 8.67
C MET A 247 -11.88 -3.14 8.98
N GLY A 248 -11.22 -2.51 8.00
CA GLY A 248 -9.92 -1.83 8.12
C GLY A 248 -10.06 -0.32 8.34
N LEU A 249 -8.99 0.44 8.11
CA LEU A 249 -8.99 1.92 8.20
C LEU A 249 -8.41 2.59 6.95
N VAL A 250 -8.58 1.96 5.79
CA VAL A 250 -8.23 2.57 4.50
C VAL A 250 -9.43 3.33 3.96
N ASP A 251 -9.19 4.56 3.49
CA ASP A 251 -10.21 5.39 2.85
C ASP A 251 -10.68 4.79 1.53
N GLY A 252 -11.98 4.90 1.25
CA GLY A 252 -12.54 4.52 -0.05
C GLY A 252 -14.02 4.20 0.01
N PHE A 253 -14.62 4.06 -1.17
CA PHE A 253 -15.94 3.43 -1.28
C PHE A 253 -15.80 1.91 -1.15
N ASN A 254 -16.85 1.29 -0.63
CA ASN A 254 -17.00 -0.16 -0.59
C ASN A 254 -17.91 -0.61 -1.73
N THR A 255 -17.86 -1.91 -2.04
CA THR A 255 -18.80 -2.57 -2.94
C THR A 255 -19.41 -3.76 -2.22
N LEU A 256 -20.54 -4.27 -2.71
CA LEU A 256 -21.15 -5.50 -2.19
C LEU A 256 -20.42 -6.78 -2.64
N ALA A 257 -19.43 -6.67 -3.55
CA ALA A 257 -18.69 -7.81 -4.08
C ALA A 257 -17.61 -8.32 -3.12
N ASP A 258 -17.11 -7.45 -2.23
CA ASP A 258 -16.09 -7.78 -1.25
C ASP A 258 -16.50 -7.25 0.13
N LEU A 259 -16.87 -8.17 1.02
CA LEU A 259 -17.14 -7.89 2.43
C LEU A 259 -16.06 -8.50 3.34
N ASP A 260 -15.03 -9.15 2.77
CA ASP A 260 -13.97 -9.75 3.57
C ASP A 260 -13.25 -8.65 4.34
N VAL A 261 -13.04 -7.45 3.75
CA VAL A 261 -12.63 -6.25 4.49
C VAL A 261 -13.23 -4.96 3.93
N LEU A 262 -13.98 -4.22 4.76
CA LEU A 262 -14.51 -2.92 4.41
C LEU A 262 -13.50 -1.78 4.66
N HIS A 263 -13.42 -0.86 3.71
CA HIS A 263 -12.76 0.43 3.81
C HIS A 263 -13.54 1.37 4.72
N ARG A 264 -12.84 2.10 5.60
CA ARG A 264 -13.43 3.07 6.53
C ARG A 264 -12.66 4.37 6.54
N SER A 265 -13.38 5.48 6.47
CA SER A 265 -12.80 6.81 6.67
C SER A 265 -12.88 7.20 8.12
N ILE A 266 -11.72 7.32 8.75
CA ILE A 266 -11.57 7.70 10.15
C ILE A 266 -11.79 9.21 10.33
N MET A 267 -12.59 9.57 11.33
CA MET A 267 -12.75 10.94 11.79
C MET A 267 -11.68 11.25 12.84
N VAL A 268 -10.83 12.21 12.53
CA VAL A 268 -9.72 12.66 13.37
C VAL A 268 -9.68 14.18 13.41
N ASP A 269 -9.06 14.72 14.45
CA ASP A 269 -8.83 16.16 14.64
C ASP A 269 -10.12 16.99 14.73
N ASP A 270 -11.16 16.42 15.37
CA ASP A 270 -12.44 17.06 15.65
C ASP A 270 -13.06 17.83 14.45
N PRO A 271 -13.35 17.15 13.33
CA PRO A 271 -13.67 17.83 12.09
C PRO A 271 -15.05 18.49 12.15
N LYS A 272 -15.08 19.82 12.08
CA LYS A 272 -16.32 20.59 11.86
C LYS A 272 -16.99 20.20 10.54
N VAL A 273 -18.28 20.52 10.41
CA VAL A 273 -19.13 20.11 9.27
C VAL A 273 -18.54 20.42 7.88
N GLY A 274 -17.80 21.52 7.72
CA GLY A 274 -17.13 21.86 6.46
C GLY A 274 -16.03 20.85 6.09
N LYS A 275 -15.16 20.51 7.06
CA LYS A 275 -14.10 19.53 6.84
C LYS A 275 -14.65 18.12 6.67
N PHE A 276 -15.67 17.77 7.46
CA PHE A 276 -16.42 16.53 7.29
C PHE A 276 -17.01 16.39 5.88
N ALA A 277 -17.63 17.45 5.35
CA ALA A 277 -18.16 17.45 3.99
C ALA A 277 -17.07 17.21 2.94
N GLU A 278 -15.89 17.82 3.08
CA GLU A 278 -14.74 17.54 2.21
C GLU A 278 -14.32 16.06 2.26
N LEU A 279 -14.25 15.47 3.47
CA LEU A 279 -13.88 14.07 3.65
C LEU A 279 -14.89 13.13 2.97
N VAL A 280 -16.18 13.38 3.17
CA VAL A 280 -17.28 12.53 2.67
C VAL A 280 -17.52 12.70 1.16
N THR A 281 -17.33 13.91 0.61
CA THR A 281 -17.58 14.19 -0.82
C THR A 281 -16.34 14.07 -1.69
N GLY A 282 -15.16 14.31 -1.12
CA GLY A 282 -13.95 14.57 -1.87
C GLY A 282 -13.01 13.37 -2.03
N LEU A 283 -13.35 12.18 -1.47
CA LEU A 283 -12.50 10.97 -1.39
C LEU A 283 -11.04 11.30 -1.66
N ARG A 284 -10.40 11.94 -0.66
CA ARG A 284 -9.03 12.49 -0.66
C ARG A 284 -8.37 12.59 -2.05
N SER A 285 -8.27 13.79 -2.60
CA SER A 285 -7.36 14.07 -3.73
C SER A 285 -5.97 13.47 -3.43
N GLN A 286 -5.41 12.68 -4.36
CA GLN A 286 -4.07 12.10 -4.20
C GLN A 286 -3.08 13.19 -3.76
N GLN A 287 -2.50 13.00 -2.58
CA GLN A 287 -1.51 13.93 -2.04
C GLN A 287 -0.27 13.95 -2.93
N SER A 288 0.36 15.12 -3.03
CA SER A 288 1.62 15.25 -3.75
C SER A 288 2.72 14.47 -3.03
N LEU A 289 3.26 13.43 -3.66
CA LEU A 289 4.46 12.76 -3.18
C LEU A 289 5.69 13.68 -3.14
N ARG A 290 6.35 13.70 -1.99
CA ARG A 290 7.73 14.13 -1.79
C ARG A 290 8.52 12.95 -1.28
N VAL A 291 9.45 12.47 -2.10
CA VAL A 291 10.20 11.23 -1.84
C VAL A 291 11.65 11.52 -1.54
N ALA A 292 12.20 10.88 -0.51
CA ALA A 292 13.64 10.77 -0.29
C ALA A 292 14.04 9.30 -0.35
N HIS A 293 15.07 8.98 -1.13
CA HIS A 293 15.71 7.67 -1.08
C HIS A 293 16.75 7.62 0.04
N ILE A 294 16.71 6.55 0.82
CA ILE A 294 17.49 6.38 2.04
C ILE A 294 18.21 5.03 1.98
N ASP A 295 19.54 5.09 2.03
CA ASP A 295 20.41 3.92 2.08
C ASP A 295 20.58 3.45 3.53
N LEU A 296 20.22 2.20 3.81
CA LEU A 296 20.52 1.58 5.10
C LEU A 296 22.01 1.31 5.26
N ASP A 297 22.74 1.14 4.16
CA ASP A 297 24.20 1.06 4.16
C ASP A 297 24.85 2.30 4.80
N TYR A 298 24.25 3.49 4.65
CA TYR A 298 24.73 4.71 5.30
C TYR A 298 24.44 4.72 6.81
N LEU A 299 23.38 4.04 7.27
CA LEU A 299 23.02 4.04 8.69
C LEU A 299 23.73 2.95 9.48
N PHE A 300 24.02 1.83 8.82
CA PHE A 300 24.66 0.67 9.42
C PHE A 300 26.05 1.01 9.96
N ASP A 301 26.27 0.66 11.22
CA ASP A 301 27.58 0.62 11.84
C ASP A 301 27.77 -0.75 12.51
N LYS A 302 29.03 -1.18 12.69
CA LYS A 302 29.35 -2.40 13.45
C LYS A 302 28.94 -2.26 14.92
N ASP A 303 28.99 -1.04 15.46
CA ASP A 303 28.47 -0.68 16.77
C ASP A 303 26.94 -0.43 16.72
N PRO A 304 26.12 -1.25 17.40
CA PRO A 304 24.67 -1.05 17.46
C PRO A 304 24.27 0.31 18.05
N GLU A 305 25.03 0.85 19.00
CA GLU A 305 24.72 2.17 19.59
C GLU A 305 24.95 3.29 18.58
N GLN A 306 26.02 3.18 17.78
CA GLN A 306 26.28 4.12 16.70
C GLN A 306 25.20 4.02 15.60
N THR A 307 24.76 2.80 15.27
CA THR A 307 23.63 2.59 14.35
C THR A 307 22.37 3.31 14.85
N GLU A 308 22.02 3.19 16.13
CA GLU A 308 20.84 3.89 16.69
C GLU A 308 21.00 5.43 16.69
N LYS A 309 22.21 5.96 16.90
CA LYS A 309 22.49 7.40 16.74
C LYS A 309 22.28 7.85 15.29
N ASN A 310 22.78 7.07 14.34
CA ASN A 310 22.64 7.32 12.91
C ASN A 310 21.16 7.35 12.49
N ILE A 311 20.37 6.38 12.95
CA ILE A 311 18.92 6.36 12.76
C ILE A 311 18.28 7.60 13.36
N GLY A 312 18.63 7.98 14.59
CA GLY A 312 18.11 9.18 15.23
C GLY A 312 18.31 10.46 14.41
N LEU A 313 19.51 10.64 13.84
CA LEU A 313 19.83 11.76 12.95
C LEU A 313 18.96 11.73 11.69
N LEU A 314 18.84 10.57 11.05
CA LEU A 314 17.99 10.41 9.86
C LEU A 314 16.53 10.74 10.17
N ILE A 315 15.96 10.15 11.22
CA ILE A 315 14.55 10.36 11.58
C ILE A 315 14.26 11.84 11.81
N GLN A 316 15.16 12.54 12.53
CA GLN A 316 15.02 13.98 12.75
C GLN A 316 15.06 14.75 11.43
N ARG A 317 16.02 14.43 10.57
CA ARG A 317 16.14 15.04 9.24
C ARG A 317 14.89 14.82 8.38
N ILE A 318 14.38 13.58 8.28
CA ILE A 318 13.16 13.28 7.49
C ILE A 318 11.96 14.05 8.04
N LYS A 319 11.81 14.10 9.38
CA LYS A 319 10.76 14.86 10.04
C LYS A 319 10.84 16.35 9.69
N ASP A 320 12.03 16.94 9.80
CA ASP A 320 12.25 18.36 9.54
C ASP A 320 12.08 18.74 8.06
N MET A 321 12.18 17.79 7.14
CA MET A 321 11.95 18.04 5.70
C MET A 321 10.47 18.12 5.32
N HIS A 322 9.54 17.62 6.15
CA HIS A 322 8.11 17.54 5.85
C HIS A 322 7.81 16.88 4.50
N ILE A 323 8.44 15.74 4.25
CA ILE A 323 8.18 14.90 3.06
C ILE A 323 7.01 13.95 3.32
N SER A 324 6.49 13.28 2.28
CA SER A 324 5.41 12.30 2.45
C SER A 324 5.89 10.86 2.52
N THR A 325 7.04 10.56 1.91
CA THR A 325 7.41 9.18 1.60
C THR A 325 8.92 8.99 1.62
N ALA A 326 9.37 7.88 2.19
CA ALA A 326 10.74 7.42 2.15
C ALA A 326 10.82 6.15 1.30
N TYR A 327 11.71 6.10 0.32
CA TYR A 327 12.10 4.88 -0.36
C TYR A 327 13.34 4.35 0.38
N LEU A 328 13.14 3.29 1.16
CA LEU A 328 14.12 2.79 2.11
C LEU A 328 14.75 1.50 1.57
N GLN A 329 16.06 1.50 1.40
CA GLN A 329 16.83 0.34 0.96
C GLN A 329 16.59 -0.85 1.89
N ALA A 330 16.19 -2.01 1.36
CA ALA A 330 15.94 -3.23 2.13
C ALA A 330 17.04 -4.30 1.98
N TYR A 331 18.00 -4.06 1.09
CA TYR A 331 19.16 -4.89 0.80
C TYR A 331 20.45 -4.15 1.17
N ALA A 332 21.57 -4.86 1.25
CA ALA A 332 22.88 -4.28 1.46
C ALA A 332 23.71 -4.35 0.17
N ASP A 333 24.35 -3.23 -0.17
CA ASP A 333 25.29 -3.07 -1.29
C ASP A 333 26.44 -2.13 -0.85
N PRO A 334 27.26 -2.55 0.13
CA PRO A 334 28.30 -1.69 0.70
C PRO A 334 29.48 -1.44 -0.23
N ASP A 335 29.71 -2.29 -1.22
CA ASP A 335 30.76 -2.13 -2.23
C ASP A 335 30.28 -1.36 -3.47
N GLY A 336 28.96 -1.15 -3.60
CA GLY A 336 28.36 -0.28 -4.62
C GLY A 336 28.42 -0.89 -6.00
N ASP A 337 28.41 -2.22 -6.09
CA ASP A 337 28.44 -2.94 -7.36
C ASP A 337 27.02 -3.13 -7.96
N GLY A 338 25.99 -2.80 -7.18
CA GLY A 338 24.58 -2.85 -7.56
C GLY A 338 23.89 -4.18 -7.24
N ASN A 339 24.54 -5.12 -6.55
CA ASN A 339 24.03 -6.46 -6.28
C ASN A 339 23.75 -6.67 -4.78
N ALA A 340 22.63 -7.32 -4.48
CA ALA A 340 22.31 -7.70 -3.11
C ALA A 340 22.98 -9.03 -2.73
N ASP A 341 24.02 -8.95 -1.91
CA ASP A 341 24.67 -10.10 -1.27
C ASP A 341 24.05 -10.43 0.11
N GLU A 342 23.59 -9.41 0.83
CA GLU A 342 22.95 -9.52 2.14
C GLU A 342 21.68 -8.67 2.20
N LEU A 343 20.81 -8.96 3.17
CA LEU A 343 19.56 -8.24 3.39
C LEU A 343 19.49 -7.61 4.78
N TYR A 344 18.65 -6.57 4.93
CA TYR A 344 18.41 -5.90 6.20
C TYR A 344 17.18 -6.41 6.96
N PHE A 345 16.65 -7.57 6.58
CA PHE A 345 15.48 -8.18 7.23
C PHE A 345 15.61 -9.72 7.27
N PRO A 346 14.96 -10.37 8.25
CA PRO A 346 14.92 -11.83 8.33
C PRO A 346 14.34 -12.43 7.05
N ASN A 347 15.03 -13.40 6.48
CA ASN A 347 14.61 -14.10 5.27
C ASN A 347 15.26 -15.50 5.23
N ARG A 348 14.77 -16.37 4.35
CA ARG A 348 15.21 -17.77 4.25
C ARG A 348 16.35 -18.03 3.25
N HIS A 349 16.82 -17.01 2.53
CA HIS A 349 17.66 -17.19 1.32
C HIS A 349 19.04 -16.55 1.40
N LEU A 350 19.13 -15.29 1.82
CA LEU A 350 20.37 -14.53 1.90
C LEU A 350 20.74 -14.22 3.35
N PRO A 351 22.05 -14.07 3.65
CA PRO A 351 22.50 -13.61 4.94
C PRO A 351 21.82 -12.30 5.36
N VAL A 352 21.53 -12.19 6.65
CA VAL A 352 20.98 -10.96 7.24
C VAL A 352 22.13 -10.15 7.81
N ARG A 353 22.51 -9.07 7.13
CA ARG A 353 23.61 -8.20 7.58
C ARG A 353 23.33 -7.61 8.96
N ARG A 354 22.08 -7.16 9.14
CA ARG A 354 21.46 -6.79 10.41
C ARG A 354 19.96 -6.74 10.22
N ASP A 355 19.18 -7.25 11.16
CA ASP A 355 17.73 -7.04 11.19
C ASP A 355 17.43 -5.56 11.49
N LEU A 356 17.39 -4.73 10.46
CA LEU A 356 17.43 -3.26 10.58
C LEU A 356 16.29 -2.59 9.82
N PHE A 357 15.81 -3.17 8.73
CA PHE A 357 14.78 -2.58 7.88
C PHE A 357 13.49 -2.30 8.67
N ASN A 358 12.96 -3.29 9.39
CA ASN A 358 11.75 -3.10 10.20
C ASN A 358 11.95 -2.05 11.30
N ARG A 359 13.17 -1.96 11.87
CA ARG A 359 13.53 -0.94 12.86
C ARG A 359 13.37 0.47 12.29
N VAL A 360 14.03 0.74 11.18
CA VAL A 360 14.06 2.07 10.57
C VAL A 360 12.72 2.44 9.94
N ALA A 361 12.08 1.50 9.23
CA ALA A 361 10.76 1.71 8.63
C ALA A 361 9.72 2.15 9.67
N TRP A 362 9.64 1.45 10.81
CA TRP A 362 8.71 1.79 11.87
C TRP A 362 8.95 3.17 12.48
N LEU A 363 10.22 3.53 12.71
CA LEU A 363 10.57 4.84 13.26
C LEU A 363 10.27 5.97 12.27
N LEU A 364 10.52 5.78 10.97
CA LEU A 364 10.11 6.74 9.94
C LEU A 364 8.59 6.95 9.95
N LYS A 365 7.81 5.87 9.99
CA LYS A 365 6.35 5.95 10.06
C LYS A 365 5.85 6.64 11.31
N LYS A 366 6.37 6.29 12.50
CA LYS A 366 5.84 6.75 13.79
C LYS A 366 6.40 8.08 14.27
N LYS A 367 7.65 8.42 13.94
CA LYS A 367 8.31 9.64 14.43
C LYS A 367 8.42 10.72 13.36
N ALA A 368 8.55 10.36 12.09
CA ALA A 368 8.60 11.30 10.97
C ALA A 368 7.29 11.38 10.17
N ALA A 369 6.29 10.54 10.48
CA ALA A 369 4.96 10.54 9.85
C ALA A 369 4.98 10.40 8.31
N VAL A 370 5.93 9.62 7.79
CA VAL A 370 6.06 9.34 6.35
C VAL A 370 5.61 7.92 6.02
N LYS A 371 5.11 7.71 4.80
CA LYS A 371 4.99 6.37 4.23
C LYS A 371 6.38 5.80 3.93
N VAL A 372 6.57 4.49 4.06
CA VAL A 372 7.84 3.83 3.74
C VAL A 372 7.64 2.80 2.64
N TYR A 373 8.40 2.92 1.56
CA TYR A 373 8.45 1.90 0.51
C TYR A 373 9.74 1.09 0.69
N ALA A 374 9.61 -0.23 0.71
CA ALA A 374 10.76 -1.13 0.68
C ALA A 374 11.37 -1.11 -0.72
N TRP A 375 12.58 -0.56 -0.84
CA TRP A 375 13.36 -0.57 -2.07
C TRP A 375 14.18 -1.87 -2.13
N LEU A 376 13.88 -2.71 -3.12
CA LEU A 376 14.41 -4.05 -3.22
C LEU A 376 14.69 -4.46 -4.69
N PRO A 377 15.76 -5.22 -4.98
CA PRO A 377 16.05 -5.71 -6.33
C PRO A 377 14.96 -6.63 -6.87
N ILE A 378 14.80 -6.67 -8.18
CA ILE A 378 13.92 -7.64 -8.86
C ILE A 378 14.72 -8.90 -9.23
N MET A 379 15.99 -8.75 -9.55
CA MET A 379 16.83 -9.76 -10.19
C MET A 379 18.26 -9.81 -9.64
N ALA A 380 18.83 -8.69 -9.19
CA ALA A 380 20.24 -8.52 -8.81
C ALA A 380 20.53 -9.07 -7.40
N TYR A 381 20.50 -10.39 -7.29
CA TYR A 381 20.82 -11.12 -6.07
C TYR A 381 22.01 -12.03 -6.34
N GLN A 382 22.98 -12.03 -5.43
CA GLN A 382 24.20 -12.81 -5.56
C GLN A 382 24.47 -13.59 -4.27
N SER A 383 24.86 -14.86 -4.44
CA SER A 383 25.31 -15.75 -3.36
C SER A 383 25.97 -16.97 -3.98
N ASP A 384 26.94 -17.54 -3.26
CA ASP A 384 27.62 -18.79 -3.65
C ASP A 384 26.65 -19.99 -3.70
N ASP A 385 25.52 -19.92 -2.99
CA ASP A 385 24.50 -20.97 -2.93
C ASP A 385 23.52 -20.92 -4.11
N ILE A 386 23.57 -19.88 -4.94
CA ILE A 386 22.70 -19.74 -6.11
C ILE A 386 23.33 -20.46 -7.32
N ASP A 387 22.54 -21.34 -7.94
CA ASP A 387 22.96 -22.06 -9.15
C ASP A 387 23.24 -21.08 -10.31
N LYS A 388 24.46 -21.15 -10.86
CA LYS A 388 24.91 -20.26 -11.93
C LYS A 388 24.06 -20.34 -13.21
N SER A 389 23.32 -21.43 -13.42
CA SER A 389 22.39 -21.59 -14.54
C SER A 389 21.14 -20.72 -14.43
N TRP A 390 20.88 -20.13 -13.27
CA TRP A 390 19.71 -19.27 -13.03
C TRP A 390 19.92 -17.85 -13.54
N TYR A 391 21.15 -17.41 -13.73
CA TYR A 391 21.46 -16.04 -14.15
C TYR A 391 21.19 -15.80 -15.63
N VAL A 392 20.88 -14.54 -15.95
CA VAL A 392 20.72 -14.04 -17.31
C VAL A 392 21.99 -14.28 -18.13
N GLN A 393 21.81 -14.73 -19.37
CA GLN A 393 22.89 -14.90 -20.33
C GLN A 393 22.78 -13.87 -21.45
N GLU A 394 23.92 -13.36 -21.92
CA GLU A 394 24.04 -12.51 -23.10
C GLU A 394 24.46 -13.33 -24.32
N TRP A 395 23.94 -12.96 -25.49
CA TRP A 395 24.37 -13.56 -26.76
C TRP A 395 25.61 -12.85 -27.31
N LYS A 396 26.79 -13.45 -27.19
CA LYS A 396 28.06 -12.84 -27.61
C LYS A 396 28.95 -13.86 -28.30
N ASP A 397 29.65 -13.42 -29.35
CA ASP A 397 30.54 -14.28 -30.15
C ASP A 397 29.87 -15.57 -30.67
N GLY A 398 28.58 -15.47 -31.03
CA GLY A 398 27.80 -16.58 -31.60
C GLY A 398 27.37 -17.66 -30.59
N LYS A 399 27.44 -17.38 -29.29
CA LYS A 399 26.98 -18.29 -28.23
C LYS A 399 26.40 -17.52 -27.03
N ALA A 400 25.61 -18.19 -26.21
CA ALA A 400 25.17 -17.65 -24.92
C ALA A 400 26.34 -17.69 -23.91
N GLN A 401 26.51 -16.61 -23.15
CA GLN A 401 27.55 -16.44 -22.14
C GLN A 401 26.98 -15.69 -20.93
N THR A 402 27.66 -15.70 -19.78
CA THR A 402 27.24 -14.87 -18.63
C THR A 402 27.15 -13.41 -19.04
N SER A 403 26.07 -12.74 -18.64
CA SER A 403 25.86 -11.31 -18.88
C SER A 403 27.05 -10.47 -18.38
N SER A 404 27.42 -9.46 -19.16
CA SER A 404 28.44 -8.46 -18.79
C SER A 404 27.87 -7.17 -18.17
N HIS A 405 26.57 -7.17 -17.86
CA HIS A 405 25.90 -6.05 -17.19
C HIS A 405 26.43 -5.85 -15.76
N ILE A 406 26.33 -4.62 -15.23
CA ILE A 406 26.76 -4.30 -13.85
C ILE A 406 25.99 -5.13 -12.80
N TYR A 407 24.68 -5.26 -13.01
CA TYR A 407 23.82 -6.14 -12.23
C TYR A 407 23.99 -7.61 -12.66
N THR A 408 24.37 -8.44 -11.68
CA THR A 408 24.35 -9.90 -11.71
C THR A 408 22.90 -10.39 -11.55
N ARG A 409 22.16 -10.41 -12.67
CA ARG A 409 20.71 -10.60 -12.69
C ARG A 409 20.30 -12.06 -12.79
N LEU A 410 19.42 -12.51 -11.89
CA LEU A 410 18.65 -13.75 -12.00
C LEU A 410 17.65 -13.68 -13.16
N SER A 411 17.54 -14.76 -13.94
CA SER A 411 16.64 -14.82 -15.08
C SER A 411 15.18 -14.95 -14.64
N PRO A 412 14.26 -14.07 -15.10
CA PRO A 412 12.84 -14.17 -14.79
C PRO A 412 12.15 -15.29 -15.60
N PHE A 413 12.92 -15.99 -16.46
CA PHE A 413 12.47 -17.16 -17.20
C PHE A 413 12.77 -18.47 -16.46
N ASN A 414 13.67 -18.42 -15.47
CA ASN A 414 14.00 -19.58 -14.65
C ASN A 414 12.99 -19.68 -13.48
N PRO A 415 12.23 -20.79 -13.37
CA PRO A 415 11.18 -20.90 -12.35
C PRO A 415 11.73 -20.98 -10.93
N GLN A 416 12.91 -21.57 -10.72
CA GLN A 416 13.55 -21.61 -9.40
C GLN A 416 14.04 -20.21 -8.99
N ALA A 417 14.60 -19.45 -9.92
CA ALA A 417 15.01 -18.07 -9.69
C ALA A 417 13.81 -17.17 -9.32
N ARG A 418 12.69 -17.30 -10.03
CA ARG A 418 11.45 -16.58 -9.68
C ARG A 418 10.96 -16.93 -8.29
N GLN A 419 10.96 -18.23 -7.95
CA GLN A 419 10.52 -18.70 -6.64
C GLN A 419 11.43 -18.17 -5.52
N PHE A 420 12.74 -18.18 -5.72
CA PHE A 420 13.73 -17.61 -4.79
C PHE A 420 13.45 -16.13 -4.50
N VAL A 421 13.27 -15.31 -5.54
CA VAL A 421 12.95 -13.89 -5.35
C VAL A 421 11.57 -13.72 -4.72
N ALA A 422 10.57 -14.48 -5.15
CA ALA A 422 9.22 -14.42 -4.58
C ALA A 422 9.21 -14.71 -3.08
N GLU A 423 10.02 -15.66 -2.62
CA GLU A 423 10.18 -16.00 -1.21
C GLU A 423 10.91 -14.90 -0.41
N ILE A 424 11.86 -14.18 -1.01
CA ILE A 424 12.47 -12.97 -0.37
C ILE A 424 11.41 -11.89 -0.15
N TYR A 425 10.59 -11.58 -1.16
CA TYR A 425 9.50 -10.60 -1.03
C TYR A 425 8.42 -11.07 -0.05
N GLU A 426 8.14 -12.38 0.00
CA GLU A 426 7.24 -12.98 0.98
C GLU A 426 7.75 -12.75 2.41
N ASP A 427 9.03 -13.03 2.66
CA ASP A 427 9.65 -12.87 3.98
C ASP A 427 9.72 -11.38 4.38
N LEU A 428 9.99 -10.47 3.43
CA LEU A 428 9.88 -9.02 3.67
C LEU A 428 8.49 -8.65 4.20
N GLY A 429 7.42 -9.08 3.51
CA GLY A 429 6.03 -8.84 3.93
C GLY A 429 5.70 -9.45 5.30
N LYS A 430 6.27 -10.62 5.60
CA LYS A 430 6.06 -11.36 6.85
C LYS A 430 6.69 -10.66 8.07
N TYR A 431 7.92 -10.17 7.95
CA TYR A 431 8.70 -9.67 9.10
C TYR A 431 8.68 -8.14 9.25
N CYS A 432 8.30 -7.39 8.23
CA CYS A 432 8.44 -5.93 8.23
C CYS A 432 7.09 -5.20 8.07
N ASN A 433 6.97 -4.00 8.65
CA ASN A 433 5.83 -3.10 8.47
C ASN A 433 6.22 -1.89 7.59
N PHE A 434 5.59 -1.77 6.43
CA PHE A 434 5.85 -0.74 5.42
C PHE A 434 4.58 -0.51 4.55
N ASP A 435 4.60 0.50 3.68
CA ASP A 435 3.42 1.02 2.95
C ASP A 435 3.48 0.79 1.44
N GLY A 436 4.67 0.48 0.90
CA GLY A 436 4.82 0.18 -0.51
C GLY A 436 6.08 -0.60 -0.85
N VAL A 437 6.21 -1.01 -2.11
CA VAL A 437 7.42 -1.61 -2.67
C VAL A 437 7.94 -0.70 -3.78
N LEU A 438 9.21 -0.33 -3.71
CA LEU A 438 9.94 0.22 -4.85
C LEU A 438 10.76 -0.92 -5.48
N PHE A 439 10.36 -1.31 -6.68
CA PHE A 439 11.14 -2.23 -7.49
C PHE A 439 12.32 -1.49 -8.13
N HIS A 440 13.53 -2.00 -7.90
CA HIS A 440 14.78 -1.46 -8.42
C HIS A 440 14.82 -1.43 -9.97
N ASP A 441 15.69 -0.60 -10.54
CA ASP A 441 15.95 -0.48 -11.99
C ASP A 441 16.72 -1.67 -12.60
N ASP A 442 17.10 -2.66 -11.79
CA ASP A 442 17.79 -3.88 -12.22
C ASP A 442 16.95 -4.82 -13.12
N GLY A 443 15.62 -4.61 -13.15
CA GLY A 443 14.67 -5.27 -14.04
C GLY A 443 14.79 -4.91 -15.53
N ILE A 444 16.01 -4.76 -16.02
CA ILE A 444 16.36 -4.41 -17.40
C ILE A 444 16.84 -5.66 -18.14
N LEU A 445 16.55 -5.80 -19.44
CA LEU A 445 17.10 -6.87 -20.30
C LEU A 445 17.46 -6.30 -21.68
N SER A 446 18.75 -6.36 -22.05
CA SER A 446 19.24 -5.81 -23.32
C SER A 446 18.73 -6.54 -24.55
N ASP A 447 18.95 -6.01 -25.75
CA ASP A 447 18.59 -6.68 -27.01
C ASP A 447 19.46 -7.92 -27.29
N PHE A 448 20.44 -8.21 -26.43
CA PHE A 448 21.28 -9.42 -26.43
C PHE A 448 20.83 -10.44 -25.37
N GLU A 449 19.85 -10.11 -24.54
CA GLU A 449 19.44 -10.84 -23.34
C GLU A 449 17.92 -11.02 -23.24
N ASP A 450 17.40 -12.09 -22.66
CA ASP A 450 18.11 -13.22 -22.07
C ASP A 450 18.32 -14.34 -23.10
N ALA A 451 19.57 -14.73 -23.33
CA ALA A 451 19.97 -15.80 -24.24
C ALA A 451 20.03 -17.18 -23.57
N SER A 452 19.62 -17.28 -22.30
CA SER A 452 19.62 -18.54 -21.56
C SER A 452 18.71 -19.59 -22.22
N PRO A 453 19.01 -20.89 -22.08
CA PRO A 453 18.13 -21.95 -22.59
C PRO A 453 16.70 -21.85 -22.06
N ALA A 454 16.53 -21.43 -20.81
CA ALA A 454 15.22 -21.23 -20.19
C ALA A 454 14.42 -20.12 -20.90
N ALA A 455 15.06 -18.98 -21.17
CA ALA A 455 14.41 -17.86 -21.86
C ALA A 455 14.00 -18.20 -23.29
N LEU A 456 14.88 -18.86 -24.05
CA LEU A 456 14.59 -19.26 -25.44
C LEU A 456 13.48 -20.31 -25.52
N ALA A 457 13.50 -21.29 -24.63
CA ALA A 457 12.44 -22.30 -24.54
C ALA A 457 11.09 -21.65 -24.15
N TYR A 458 11.11 -20.77 -23.15
CA TYR A 458 9.92 -20.04 -22.72
C TYR A 458 9.35 -19.18 -23.86
N GLY A 459 10.18 -18.38 -24.53
CA GLY A 459 9.74 -17.52 -25.62
C GLY A 459 9.10 -18.31 -26.77
N LYS A 460 9.69 -19.45 -27.16
CA LYS A 460 9.11 -20.34 -28.17
C LYS A 460 7.77 -20.92 -27.74
N GLN A 461 7.66 -21.38 -26.50
CA GLN A 461 6.46 -22.05 -26.00
C GLN A 461 5.32 -21.07 -25.72
N ALA A 462 5.60 -19.96 -25.04
CA ALA A 462 4.60 -19.01 -24.55
C ALA A 462 4.25 -17.94 -25.58
N TRP A 463 5.21 -17.52 -26.42
CA TRP A 463 5.03 -16.38 -27.33
C TRP A 463 5.09 -16.77 -28.81
N GLY A 464 5.49 -18.02 -29.13
CA GLY A 464 5.61 -18.48 -30.50
C GLY A 464 6.75 -17.81 -31.28
N ILE A 465 7.69 -17.16 -30.59
CA ILE A 465 8.86 -16.53 -31.22
C ILE A 465 10.00 -17.55 -31.42
N SER A 466 11.01 -17.16 -32.21
CA SER A 466 12.17 -18.02 -32.48
C SER A 466 12.98 -18.31 -31.22
N ASP A 467 13.44 -19.55 -31.05
CA ASP A 467 14.45 -19.95 -30.05
C ASP A 467 15.90 -19.72 -30.54
N ASP A 468 16.06 -19.24 -31.77
CA ASP A 468 17.34 -18.87 -32.36
C ASP A 468 17.61 -17.37 -32.19
N MET A 469 18.62 -17.03 -31.38
CA MET A 469 19.05 -15.65 -31.11
C MET A 469 19.46 -14.89 -32.36
N THR A 470 20.00 -15.56 -33.39
CA THR A 470 20.37 -14.87 -34.64
C THR A 470 19.15 -14.35 -35.38
N LYS A 471 18.01 -15.05 -35.29
CA LYS A 471 16.74 -14.64 -35.88
C LYS A 471 16.03 -13.59 -35.05
N LEU A 472 15.99 -13.76 -33.72
CA LEU A 472 15.41 -12.76 -32.81
C LEU A 472 16.08 -11.40 -33.00
N ARG A 473 17.40 -11.41 -33.25
CA ARG A 473 18.21 -10.20 -33.36
C ARG A 473 18.40 -9.67 -34.78
N ALA A 474 17.90 -10.38 -35.80
CA ALA A 474 18.15 -10.06 -37.20
C ALA A 474 17.66 -8.67 -37.62
N THR A 475 16.56 -8.18 -37.04
CA THR A 475 15.95 -6.90 -37.42
C THR A 475 15.47 -6.12 -36.19
N SER A 476 15.36 -4.79 -36.29
CA SER A 476 14.75 -4.00 -35.20
C SER A 476 13.31 -4.42 -34.91
N LYS A 477 12.56 -4.87 -35.92
CA LYS A 477 11.19 -5.37 -35.72
C LYS A 477 11.17 -6.60 -34.81
N SER A 478 12.03 -7.59 -35.08
CA SER A 478 12.10 -8.82 -34.29
C SER A 478 12.65 -8.56 -32.89
N ARG A 479 13.62 -7.66 -32.73
CA ARG A 479 14.15 -7.27 -31.42
C ARG A 479 13.11 -6.53 -30.58
N LEU A 480 12.36 -5.60 -31.17
CA LEU A 480 11.29 -4.90 -30.47
C LEU A 480 10.12 -5.83 -30.11
N GLU A 481 9.74 -6.77 -30.98
CA GLU A 481 8.71 -7.77 -30.68
C GLU A 481 9.11 -8.62 -29.46
N TRP A 482 10.34 -9.11 -29.43
CA TRP A 482 10.88 -9.82 -28.28
C TRP A 482 10.96 -8.94 -27.03
N ALA A 483 11.42 -7.70 -27.16
CA ALA A 483 11.52 -6.76 -26.04
C ALA A 483 10.17 -6.42 -25.39
N LYS A 484 9.11 -6.30 -26.18
CA LYS A 484 7.74 -6.11 -25.64
C LYS A 484 7.29 -7.27 -24.78
N HIS A 485 7.59 -8.50 -25.20
CA HIS A 485 7.31 -9.69 -24.40
C HIS A 485 8.12 -9.72 -23.10
N LYS A 486 9.42 -9.36 -23.15
CA LYS A 486 10.25 -9.23 -21.95
C LYS A 486 9.71 -8.16 -20.99
N THR A 487 9.31 -7.02 -21.52
CA THR A 487 8.74 -5.90 -20.74
C THR A 487 7.49 -6.34 -19.99
N GLU A 488 6.55 -6.97 -20.70
CA GLU A 488 5.31 -7.45 -20.12
C GLU A 488 5.55 -8.59 -19.10
N LEU A 489 6.45 -9.53 -19.39
CA LEU A 489 6.82 -10.58 -18.43
C LEU A 489 7.38 -10.00 -17.13
N MET A 490 8.20 -8.95 -17.23
CA MET A 490 8.74 -8.28 -16.04
C MET A 490 7.64 -7.60 -15.22
N GLY A 491 6.68 -6.94 -15.89
CA GLY A 491 5.49 -6.40 -15.23
C GLY A 491 4.71 -7.47 -14.47
N GLN A 492 4.40 -8.58 -15.14
CA GLN A 492 3.70 -9.73 -14.55
C GLN A 492 4.47 -10.37 -13.41
N PHE A 493 5.80 -10.44 -13.51
CA PHE A 493 6.62 -10.96 -12.42
C PHE A 493 6.56 -10.04 -11.20
N THR A 494 6.70 -8.72 -11.37
CA THR A 494 6.54 -7.78 -10.26
C THR A 494 5.12 -7.75 -9.67
N ASP A 495 4.09 -8.02 -10.48
CA ASP A 495 2.72 -8.21 -9.97
C ASP A 495 2.62 -9.46 -9.09
N GLU A 496 3.27 -10.56 -9.48
CA GLU A 496 3.38 -11.77 -8.66
C GLU A 496 4.07 -11.47 -7.32
N LEU A 497 5.23 -10.80 -7.36
CA LEU A 497 5.96 -10.41 -6.15
C LEU A 497 5.10 -9.53 -5.23
N THR A 498 4.40 -8.55 -5.81
CA THR A 498 3.47 -7.69 -5.08
C THR A 498 2.36 -8.51 -4.40
N ASN A 499 1.78 -9.47 -5.12
CA ASN A 499 0.72 -10.31 -4.58
C ASN A 499 1.21 -11.20 -3.42
N ARG A 500 2.45 -11.69 -3.47
CA ARG A 500 3.09 -12.39 -2.34
C ARG A 500 3.19 -11.51 -1.11
N VAL A 501 3.62 -10.26 -1.28
CA VAL A 501 3.69 -9.28 -0.17
C VAL A 501 2.28 -8.99 0.36
N ARG A 502 1.28 -8.81 -0.51
CA ARG A 502 -0.09 -8.44 -0.14
C ARG A 502 -0.82 -9.49 0.70
N VAL A 503 -0.36 -10.75 0.71
CA VAL A 503 -0.83 -11.76 1.67
C VAL A 503 -0.63 -11.28 3.12
N TYR A 504 0.50 -10.64 3.39
CA TYR A 504 0.89 -10.15 4.72
C TYR A 504 0.61 -8.65 4.90
N ARG A 505 0.64 -7.87 3.82
CA ARG A 505 0.45 -6.41 3.81
C ARG A 505 -0.51 -6.01 2.67
N PRO A 506 -1.84 -6.15 2.85
CA PRO A 506 -2.82 -6.03 1.76
C PRO A 506 -2.83 -4.68 1.03
N TYR A 507 -2.40 -3.61 1.70
CA TYR A 507 -2.46 -2.23 1.21
C TYR A 507 -1.19 -1.73 0.52
N ILE A 508 -0.22 -2.62 0.28
CA ILE A 508 1.04 -2.24 -0.36
C ILE A 508 0.79 -1.63 -1.72
N GLN A 509 1.28 -0.40 -1.86
CA GLN A 509 1.38 0.32 -3.12
C GLN A 509 2.67 -0.08 -3.86
N THR A 510 2.71 0.09 -5.17
CA THR A 510 3.89 -0.24 -5.98
C THR A 510 4.48 0.96 -6.68
N ALA A 511 5.80 1.04 -6.68
CA ALA A 511 6.58 1.93 -7.51
C ALA A 511 7.67 1.11 -8.21
N ARG A 512 8.11 1.56 -9.38
CA ARG A 512 9.28 0.95 -10.04
C ARG A 512 10.13 2.02 -10.69
N ASN A 513 11.45 1.91 -10.51
CA ASN A 513 12.41 2.77 -11.19
C ASN A 513 12.35 2.55 -12.70
N PHE A 514 12.33 3.65 -13.45
CA PHE A 514 12.19 3.68 -14.90
C PHE A 514 13.24 4.59 -15.49
N TYR A 515 14.07 4.05 -16.38
CA TYR A 515 15.07 4.83 -17.11
C TYR A 515 14.38 5.88 -17.99
N ALA A 516 14.99 7.04 -18.18
CA ALA A 516 14.35 8.10 -18.95
C ALA A 516 14.32 7.81 -20.47
N MET A 517 15.30 7.04 -20.98
CA MET A 517 15.46 6.80 -22.41
C MET A 517 14.26 6.10 -23.07
N PRO A 518 13.64 5.04 -22.52
CA PRO A 518 12.47 4.39 -23.13
C PRO A 518 11.22 5.27 -23.24
N LEU A 519 11.17 6.39 -22.53
CA LEU A 519 10.12 7.40 -22.71
C LEU A 519 10.50 8.43 -23.77
N LEU A 520 11.74 8.94 -23.74
CA LEU A 520 12.20 9.98 -24.66
C LEU A 520 12.38 9.45 -26.09
N GLU A 521 12.89 8.23 -26.20
CA GLU A 521 13.16 7.51 -27.44
C GLU A 521 12.53 6.11 -27.38
N PRO A 522 11.21 5.96 -27.67
CA PRO A 522 10.48 4.72 -27.41
C PRO A 522 11.00 3.46 -28.11
N TYR A 523 11.78 3.60 -29.18
CA TYR A 523 12.42 2.45 -29.82
C TYR A 523 13.52 1.81 -28.95
N SER A 524 14.01 2.53 -27.94
CA SER A 524 14.99 2.00 -26.96
C SER A 524 14.43 0.92 -26.05
N GLU A 525 13.11 0.71 -26.02
CA GLU A 525 12.49 -0.48 -25.41
C GLU A 525 13.20 -1.77 -25.88
N GLU A 526 13.69 -1.79 -27.12
CA GLU A 526 14.48 -2.88 -27.71
C GLU A 526 15.62 -3.39 -26.82
N TRP A 527 16.33 -2.48 -26.12
CA TRP A 527 17.48 -2.82 -25.28
C TRP A 527 17.32 -2.43 -23.80
N TYR A 528 16.15 -1.91 -23.40
CA TYR A 528 15.81 -1.73 -21.99
C TYR A 528 14.79 -2.77 -21.49
N ALA A 529 13.95 -3.32 -22.38
CA ALA A 529 12.76 -4.08 -21.99
C ALA A 529 11.91 -3.33 -20.93
N GLN A 530 11.76 -2.01 -21.15
CA GLN A 530 10.91 -1.13 -20.37
C GLN A 530 10.03 -0.31 -21.31
N SER A 531 8.76 -0.15 -20.94
CA SER A 531 7.79 0.65 -21.68
C SER A 531 6.99 1.50 -20.70
N PHE A 532 7.00 2.81 -20.88
CA PHE A 532 6.29 3.73 -19.98
C PHE A 532 4.80 3.39 -19.87
N LYS A 533 4.17 3.00 -21.00
CA LYS A 533 2.77 2.58 -21.02
C LYS A 533 2.53 1.29 -20.23
N SER A 534 3.42 0.30 -20.34
CA SER A 534 3.31 -0.93 -19.54
C SER A 534 3.47 -0.60 -18.04
N PHE A 535 4.45 0.25 -17.69
CA PHE A 535 4.66 0.67 -16.30
C PHE A 535 3.43 1.37 -15.71
N LEU A 536 2.76 2.25 -16.47
CA LEU A 536 1.51 2.88 -16.03
C LEU A 536 0.37 1.88 -15.77
N ASN A 537 0.42 0.67 -16.36
CA ASN A 537 -0.59 -0.37 -16.14
C ASN A 537 -0.28 -1.24 -14.92
N HIS A 538 0.99 -1.52 -14.62
CA HIS A 538 1.39 -2.43 -13.53
C HIS A 538 1.59 -1.74 -12.18
N TYR A 539 2.04 -0.48 -12.16
CA TYR A 539 2.48 0.17 -10.92
C TYR A 539 1.55 1.30 -10.50
N ASP A 540 1.39 1.53 -9.19
CA ASP A 540 0.72 2.73 -8.68
C ASP A 540 1.50 3.99 -9.07
N TYR A 541 2.84 3.90 -9.02
CA TYR A 541 3.74 4.98 -9.42
C TYR A 541 4.87 4.50 -10.34
N VAL A 542 5.27 5.36 -11.27
CA VAL A 542 6.49 5.22 -12.08
C VAL A 542 7.53 6.17 -11.50
N ALA A 543 8.62 5.63 -10.96
CA ALA A 543 9.73 6.41 -10.43
C ALA A 543 10.72 6.69 -11.57
N ILE A 544 10.51 7.78 -12.31
CA ILE A 544 11.37 8.08 -13.45
C ILE A 544 12.68 8.72 -12.96
N GLU A 545 13.79 8.17 -13.42
CA GLU A 545 15.13 8.69 -13.15
C GLU A 545 15.37 9.98 -13.95
N ALA A 546 14.85 11.09 -13.41
CA ALA A 546 14.98 12.43 -13.97
C ALA A 546 16.38 13.01 -13.69
N MET A 547 17.41 12.28 -14.10
CA MET A 547 18.82 12.50 -13.73
C MET A 547 19.64 12.99 -14.95
N PRO A 548 19.54 14.26 -15.35
CA PRO A 548 20.13 14.76 -16.59
C PRO A 548 21.66 14.64 -16.65
N PHE A 549 22.37 14.66 -15.52
CA PHE A 549 23.83 14.51 -15.52
C PHE A 549 24.25 13.05 -15.68
N MET A 550 23.50 12.12 -15.09
CA MET A 550 23.64 10.68 -15.34
C MET A 550 23.46 10.39 -16.84
N GLU A 551 22.40 10.95 -17.44
CA GLU A 551 22.08 10.84 -18.87
C GLU A 551 23.03 11.63 -19.80
N GLY A 552 23.93 12.46 -19.24
CA GLY A 552 24.87 13.25 -20.04
C GLY A 552 24.21 14.34 -20.88
N ALA A 553 23.06 14.85 -20.43
CA ALA A 553 22.33 15.90 -21.11
C ALA A 553 23.16 17.19 -21.21
N LYS A 554 23.35 17.70 -22.43
CA LYS A 554 24.09 18.96 -22.68
C LYS A 554 23.41 20.18 -22.07
N ASN A 555 22.07 20.18 -22.00
CA ASN A 555 21.27 21.21 -21.36
C ASN A 555 20.28 20.54 -20.39
N PRO A 556 20.64 20.39 -19.10
CA PRO A 556 19.84 19.67 -18.11
C PRO A 556 18.40 20.15 -17.99
N ASN A 557 18.17 21.47 -17.94
CA ASN A 557 16.82 22.03 -17.76
C ASN A 557 15.94 21.80 -19.00
N GLN A 558 16.52 21.95 -20.20
CA GLN A 558 15.78 21.64 -21.43
C GLN A 558 15.45 20.15 -21.53
N TRP A 559 16.37 19.28 -21.10
CA TRP A 559 16.14 17.84 -21.07
C TRP A 559 15.00 17.47 -20.11
N LEU A 560 15.00 18.00 -18.88
CA LEU A 560 13.90 17.82 -17.92
C LEU A 560 12.56 18.34 -18.48
N THR A 561 12.58 19.50 -19.14
CA THR A 561 11.38 20.05 -19.81
C THR A 561 10.85 19.11 -20.88
N ASN A 562 11.73 18.47 -21.66
CA ASN A 562 11.34 17.50 -22.67
C ASN A 562 10.79 16.21 -22.05
N LEU A 563 11.37 15.77 -20.93
CA LEU A 563 10.89 14.61 -20.17
C LEU A 563 9.46 14.82 -19.69
N VAL A 564 9.17 15.97 -19.05
CA VAL A 564 7.82 16.33 -18.62
C VAL A 564 6.85 16.36 -19.81
N LYS A 565 7.25 16.99 -20.93
CA LYS A 565 6.44 17.01 -22.16
C LYS A 565 6.15 15.61 -22.71
N ALA A 566 7.11 14.69 -22.64
CA ALA A 566 6.89 13.32 -23.08
C ALA A 566 5.86 12.60 -22.20
N ILE A 567 5.93 12.76 -20.87
CA ILE A 567 4.99 12.16 -19.91
C ILE A 567 3.57 12.68 -20.12
N THR A 568 3.40 13.97 -20.41
CA THR A 568 2.07 14.57 -20.63
C THR A 568 1.30 14.01 -21.83
N LYS A 569 1.97 13.24 -22.71
CA LYS A 569 1.30 12.54 -23.82
C LYS A 569 0.44 11.38 -23.34
N GLU A 570 0.72 10.82 -22.17
CA GLU A 570 -0.08 9.76 -21.55
C GLU A 570 -1.11 10.35 -20.56
N PRO A 571 -2.40 9.99 -20.64
CA PRO A 571 -3.46 10.62 -19.84
C PRO A 571 -3.24 10.62 -18.32
N GLU A 572 -2.65 9.54 -17.78
CA GLU A 572 -2.34 9.40 -16.35
C GLU A 572 -0.86 9.68 -16.03
N GLY A 573 -0.07 10.08 -17.02
CA GLY A 573 1.39 10.19 -16.91
C GLY A 573 1.85 11.06 -15.73
N LEU A 574 1.42 12.33 -15.68
CA LEU A 574 1.81 13.23 -14.58
C LEU A 574 1.22 12.85 -13.22
N LYS A 575 0.10 12.12 -13.21
CA LYS A 575 -0.58 11.69 -11.97
C LYS A 575 0.11 10.49 -11.33
N LYS A 576 0.73 9.62 -12.12
CA LYS A 576 1.40 8.41 -11.64
C LYS A 576 2.93 8.49 -11.65
N THR A 577 3.54 9.56 -12.16
CA THR A 577 5.00 9.63 -12.28
C THR A 577 5.64 10.45 -11.15
N VAL A 578 6.55 9.83 -10.40
CA VAL A 578 7.47 10.49 -9.46
C VAL A 578 8.75 10.83 -10.22
N PHE A 579 9.12 12.12 -10.29
CA PHE A 579 10.35 12.55 -10.94
C PHE A 579 11.50 12.54 -9.94
N GLU A 580 12.44 11.62 -10.11
CA GLU A 580 13.58 11.44 -9.20
C GLU A 580 14.79 12.22 -9.68
N LEU A 581 15.11 13.29 -8.97
CA LEU A 581 16.30 14.09 -9.21
C LEU A 581 17.53 13.44 -8.57
N GLN A 582 18.69 13.59 -9.21
CA GLN A 582 19.95 13.18 -8.59
C GLN A 582 20.49 14.26 -7.63
N ALA A 583 20.95 13.85 -6.45
CA ALA A 583 21.65 14.69 -5.48
C ALA A 583 23.19 14.57 -5.60
N VAL A 584 23.66 13.54 -6.32
CA VAL A 584 25.07 13.26 -6.64
C VAL A 584 25.21 13.07 -8.15
N ASN A 585 26.33 13.51 -8.72
CA ASN A 585 26.71 13.20 -10.09
C ASN A 585 27.48 11.87 -10.12
N TRP A 586 26.78 10.80 -10.49
CA TRP A 586 27.33 9.43 -10.52
C TRP A 586 28.55 9.23 -11.42
N LYS A 587 28.80 10.12 -12.39
CA LYS A 587 29.98 10.02 -13.27
C LYS A 587 31.29 10.44 -12.59
N ASN A 588 31.21 11.34 -11.61
CA ASN A 588 32.39 11.89 -10.95
C ASN A 588 32.27 11.90 -9.41
N GLN A 589 31.19 11.35 -8.87
CA GLN A 589 30.89 11.24 -7.44
C GLN A 589 30.84 12.58 -6.70
N GLN A 590 30.64 13.69 -7.43
CA GLN A 590 30.51 15.02 -6.83
C GLN A 590 29.06 15.32 -6.46
N LYS A 591 28.86 16.03 -5.35
CA LYS A 591 27.56 16.57 -4.96
C LYS A 591 26.99 17.46 -6.06
N ILE A 592 25.71 17.35 -6.36
CA ILE A 592 25.03 18.36 -7.17
C ILE A 592 24.97 19.66 -6.36
N PRO A 593 25.44 20.80 -6.91
CA PRO A 593 25.39 22.08 -6.20
C PRO A 593 23.95 22.46 -5.84
N SER A 594 23.75 22.96 -4.61
CA SER A 594 22.42 23.33 -4.10
C SER A 594 21.62 24.24 -5.03
N ASN A 595 22.25 25.25 -5.62
CA ASN A 595 21.58 26.16 -6.55
C ASN A 595 21.07 25.44 -7.80
N VAL A 596 21.81 24.46 -8.31
CA VAL A 596 21.42 23.66 -9.48
C VAL A 596 20.27 22.72 -9.10
N PHE A 597 20.35 22.05 -7.94
CA PHE A 597 19.30 21.17 -7.45
C PHE A 597 17.97 21.92 -7.24
N VAL A 598 18.02 23.07 -6.57
CA VAL A 598 16.86 23.95 -6.33
C VAL A 598 16.27 24.48 -7.64
N GLU A 599 17.12 24.83 -8.61
CA GLU A 599 16.66 25.27 -9.93
C GLU A 599 15.87 24.16 -10.66
N GLN A 600 16.39 22.93 -10.69
CA GLN A 600 15.71 21.78 -11.30
C GLN A 600 14.39 21.45 -10.61
N LEU A 601 14.36 21.52 -9.28
CA LEU A 601 13.16 21.30 -8.48
C LEU A 601 12.08 22.34 -8.79
N ASN A 602 12.45 23.63 -8.82
CA ASN A 602 11.51 24.71 -9.11
C ASN A 602 11.02 24.64 -10.55
N LEU A 603 11.88 24.22 -11.49
CA LEU A 603 11.51 23.96 -12.87
C LEU A 603 10.41 22.88 -12.95
N LEU A 604 10.59 21.71 -12.33
CA LEU A 604 9.58 20.65 -12.34
C LEU A 604 8.23 21.14 -11.78
N LYS A 605 8.24 21.86 -10.65
CA LYS A 605 7.03 22.46 -10.08
C LYS A 605 6.35 23.44 -11.05
N SER A 606 7.13 24.30 -11.73
CA SER A 606 6.60 25.25 -12.72
C SER A 606 5.98 24.57 -13.95
N LEU A 607 6.41 23.35 -14.27
CA LEU A 607 5.87 22.53 -15.34
C LEU A 607 4.66 21.69 -14.92
N GLY A 608 4.14 21.88 -13.69
CA GLY A 608 2.96 21.20 -13.18
C GLY A 608 3.23 19.81 -12.60
N VAL A 609 4.50 19.44 -12.38
CA VAL A 609 4.85 18.16 -11.74
C VAL A 609 4.45 18.18 -10.27
N LYS A 610 3.64 17.20 -9.87
CA LYS A 610 3.14 17.06 -8.50
C LYS A 610 3.96 16.12 -7.64
N HIS A 611 4.61 15.11 -8.22
CA HIS A 611 5.34 14.08 -7.50
C HIS A 611 6.83 14.19 -7.82
N ILE A 612 7.64 14.45 -6.80
CA ILE A 612 9.08 14.69 -6.95
C ILE A 612 9.81 13.90 -5.88
N GLY A 613 10.87 13.21 -6.29
CA GLY A 613 11.80 12.50 -5.42
C GLY A 613 13.24 12.95 -5.63
N TYR A 614 14.15 12.47 -4.78
CA TYR A 614 15.58 12.58 -5.03
C TYR A 614 16.37 11.41 -4.44
N TYR A 615 17.56 11.17 -5.00
CA TYR A 615 18.52 10.15 -4.54
C TYR A 615 19.99 10.62 -4.70
N PRO A 616 20.89 10.36 -3.73
CA PRO A 616 20.65 9.88 -2.37
C PRO A 616 20.36 10.99 -1.36
N ASP A 617 19.72 10.64 -0.23
CA ASP A 617 19.77 11.44 1.00
C ASP A 617 20.95 11.01 1.87
N ASN A 618 21.79 11.96 2.28
CA ASN A 618 22.88 11.70 3.21
C ASN A 618 22.87 12.70 4.36
N VAL A 619 22.41 12.21 5.52
CA VAL A 619 22.27 12.99 6.75
C VAL A 619 23.61 13.50 7.29
N TYR A 620 24.70 12.74 7.16
CA TYR A 620 26.00 13.10 7.77
C TYR A 620 26.67 14.29 7.11
N VAL A 621 26.42 14.47 5.81
CA VAL A 621 27.02 15.56 5.04
C VAL A 621 26.01 16.63 4.64
N ASN A 622 24.79 16.55 5.20
CA ASN A 622 23.66 17.43 4.94
C ASN A 622 23.47 17.65 3.42
N GLN A 623 23.36 16.56 2.66
CA GLN A 623 23.23 16.59 1.19
C GLN A 623 21.98 15.81 0.76
N PRO A 624 21.05 16.43 -0.01
CA PRO A 624 20.96 17.87 -0.28
C PRO A 624 20.83 18.70 1.01
N ARG A 625 21.10 20.01 0.98
CA ARG A 625 21.01 20.81 2.21
C ARG A 625 19.58 20.84 2.74
N LEU A 626 19.40 20.54 4.03
CA LEU A 626 18.09 20.50 4.69
C LEU A 626 17.31 21.80 4.52
N GLU A 627 17.96 22.95 4.70
CA GLU A 627 17.34 24.27 4.55
C GLU A 627 16.73 24.47 3.15
N ASP A 628 17.41 24.00 2.09
CA ASP A 628 16.90 24.09 0.72
C ASP A 628 15.67 23.19 0.54
N LEU A 629 15.69 21.99 1.13
CA LEU A 629 14.57 21.04 1.07
C LEU A 629 13.37 21.57 1.85
N GLN A 630 13.57 22.18 3.01
CA GLN A 630 12.51 22.82 3.79
C GLN A 630 11.84 23.96 3.02
N GLN A 631 12.62 24.79 2.35
CA GLN A 631 12.11 25.95 1.63
C GLN A 631 11.45 25.57 0.28
N HIS A 632 12.06 24.63 -0.44
CA HIS A 632 11.72 24.38 -1.83
C HIS A 632 11.11 23.00 -2.08
N PHE A 633 11.31 21.99 -1.25
CA PHE A 633 10.82 20.62 -1.51
C PHE A 633 9.58 20.27 -0.69
N SER A 634 9.56 20.64 0.59
CA SER A 634 8.54 20.30 1.61
C SER A 634 7.09 20.39 1.13
N LEU A 635 6.25 19.56 1.74
CA LEU A 635 4.81 19.75 1.70
C LEU A 635 4.42 20.82 2.73
N PRO A 636 3.34 21.58 2.48
CA PRO A 636 2.74 22.40 3.52
C PRO A 636 2.45 21.51 4.74
N GLU A 637 2.75 21.99 5.95
CA GLU A 637 2.32 21.30 7.16
C GLU A 637 0.81 21.05 7.05
N LEU A 638 0.42 19.77 7.16
CA LEU A 638 -0.98 19.41 7.32
C LEU A 638 -1.42 20.01 8.65
N GLN A 639 -2.13 21.13 8.60
CA GLN A 639 -2.77 21.75 9.77
C GLN A 639 -3.77 20.82 10.42
#